data_AF-A0A957M1F8-F1
#
_entry.id   AF-A0A957M1F8-F1
#
_cell.length_a   1.000
_cell.length_b   1.000
_cell.length_c   1.000
_cell.angle_alpha   90.00
_cell.angle_beta   90.00
_cell.angle_gamma   90.00
#
_symmetry.space_group_name_H-M   'P 1'
#
loop_
_entity.id
_entity.type
_entity.pdbx_description
1 polymer ?
#
loop_
_entity_poly.entity_id
_entity_poly.type
_entity_poly.pdbx_seq_one_letter_code
_entity_poly.pdbx_strand_id
1 'polypeptide(L)'
;MTIRAYFLPFLLFSIALFAACSGPPERGDSYVITMKDNFFEPAELRIPVGASVTFVNAGEAPHNAVASNGSWSTESAFGSLIMLAGDETTLTFDEPGVSPYYCTFHGTAQGAGMYATLIVGDETVVEEVEPVAAPERAGESVTRHVPADYPTIQSAVDAAAPGDLVLIEPGVYREQVNVSTPNLVIRGTDRNAVIIDSEFQRDHGIFIAGADGVAVENLTVQSARINGLFWTNVTGYRASYVTAIDASVYGIYAFDSTDGLFEYSYASGSRDSGFYIGQCDPCNAVIDHVISEYNALGYSGTNASRQIFLLNSIWRNNGVGIVPNTLDSELLPPVKEVTIMGNAVYNNGRMDVPMRAGEWPINGNGIALMGNKRSLVERNRITNHWNNGIYVAPMLDDNFYSSDENIIRNNVVEGSGRADLALGGPAGPGNCFQGNDAATSMPPGLSTLLSCNGPRLPLRLELTAFTDMAGRAVQGAQGWNPQIPIGSVPKPPPQPQMPGGAEAPVRPAVNVFADYPLDMDAITVPDLPDGVTVTQTKTPTLFGLLVGGYWINTLFGLYGGLALMSLFALWLALALWDLSTDTARRSRGSVLGWTGAILFVPLLGLIAYYVAGKSRLPVWARLFLLIVPLLVYIAVVLGTLLGSGAI
;
A
#
# COMPACT_ATOMS: atom_id res chain seq x y z
N MET A 1 -65.42 -18.10 1.51
CA MET A 1 -64.69 -18.08 0.23
C MET A 1 -63.42 -17.27 0.45
N THR A 2 -62.31 -17.98 0.62
CA THR A 2 -61.06 -17.51 1.24
C THR A 2 -60.02 -17.16 0.17
N ILE A 3 -59.51 -15.93 0.20
CA ILE A 3 -58.36 -15.49 -0.58
C ILE A 3 -57.09 -15.92 0.17
N ARG A 4 -56.66 -17.15 -0.10
CA ARG A 4 -55.36 -17.72 0.27
C ARG A 4 -54.76 -18.32 -1.01
N ALA A 5 -54.07 -17.49 -1.78
CA ALA A 5 -53.13 -17.88 -2.83
C ALA A 5 -52.34 -16.60 -3.18
N TYR A 6 -51.06 -16.70 -3.51
CA TYR A 6 -50.13 -15.59 -3.81
C TYR A 6 -49.33 -14.97 -2.64
N PHE A 7 -49.06 -15.71 -1.57
CA PHE A 7 -47.99 -15.35 -0.60
C PHE A 7 -46.95 -16.46 -0.37
N LEU A 8 -46.85 -17.42 -1.32
CA LEU A 8 -46.05 -18.64 -1.14
C LEU A 8 -45.02 -18.96 -2.25
N PRO A 9 -44.37 -17.96 -2.89
CA PRO A 9 -43.03 -18.22 -3.46
C PRO A 9 -41.91 -17.35 -2.86
N PHE A 10 -42.20 -16.39 -1.97
CA PHE A 10 -41.18 -15.51 -1.39
C PHE A 10 -40.69 -15.93 0.02
N LEU A 11 -41.34 -16.90 0.67
CA LEU A 11 -40.97 -17.36 2.02
C LEU A 11 -40.12 -18.65 2.03
N LEU A 12 -39.95 -19.30 0.87
CA LEU A 12 -39.16 -20.54 0.74
C LEU A 12 -37.70 -20.31 0.32
N PHE A 13 -37.30 -19.07 0.02
CA PHE A 13 -35.89 -18.70 -0.18
C PHE A 13 -35.20 -18.28 1.13
N SER A 14 -35.94 -18.19 2.25
CA SER A 14 -35.44 -17.70 3.54
C SER A 14 -35.33 -18.78 4.63
N ILE A 15 -35.70 -20.04 4.33
CA ILE A 15 -35.67 -21.16 5.29
C ILE A 15 -34.74 -22.31 4.82
N ALA A 16 -34.11 -22.18 3.64
CA ALA A 16 -33.05 -23.10 3.20
C ALA A 16 -31.63 -22.70 3.66
N LEU A 17 -31.51 -21.68 4.52
CA LEU A 17 -30.22 -21.21 5.08
C LEU A 17 -30.00 -21.57 6.56
N PHE A 18 -30.87 -22.38 7.16
CA PHE A 18 -30.76 -22.79 8.58
C PHE A 18 -30.76 -24.32 8.80
N ALA A 19 -30.50 -25.12 7.77
CA ALA A 19 -30.42 -26.58 7.89
C ALA A 19 -29.18 -27.19 7.22
N ALA A 20 -28.06 -26.47 7.26
CA ALA A 20 -26.73 -27.04 6.99
C ALA A 20 -25.74 -26.61 8.09
N CYS A 21 -26.14 -26.82 9.35
CA CYS A 21 -25.18 -27.00 10.44
C CYS A 21 -24.93 -28.51 10.59
N SER A 22 -24.38 -29.15 9.55
CA SER A 22 -23.35 -30.13 9.83
C SER A 22 -22.17 -29.28 10.28
N GLY A 23 -21.85 -29.31 11.58
CA GLY A 23 -20.58 -28.78 12.04
C GLY A 23 -19.47 -29.31 11.12
N PRO A 24 -18.41 -28.53 10.86
CA PRO A 24 -17.27 -29.07 10.12
C PRO A 24 -16.92 -30.43 10.74
N PRO A 25 -16.61 -31.46 9.94
CA PRO A 25 -16.02 -32.66 10.51
C PRO A 25 -14.87 -32.17 11.40
N GLU A 26 -14.77 -32.67 12.64
CA GLU A 26 -13.66 -32.32 13.52
C GLU A 26 -12.37 -32.47 12.73
N ARG A 27 -11.85 -31.33 12.27
CA ARG A 27 -10.66 -31.27 11.42
C ARG A 27 -9.55 -31.47 12.43
N GLY A 28 -8.97 -32.67 12.46
CA GLY A 28 -7.72 -32.87 13.18
C GLY A 28 -6.79 -31.72 12.83
N ASP A 29 -6.15 -31.13 13.84
CA ASP A 29 -5.44 -29.84 13.78
C ASP A 29 -4.81 -29.59 12.41
N SER A 30 -5.41 -28.70 11.61
CA SER A 30 -4.86 -28.33 10.30
C SER A 30 -3.83 -27.24 10.51
N TYR A 31 -2.57 -27.59 10.43
CA TYR A 31 -1.45 -26.64 10.51
C TYR A 31 -1.24 -25.99 9.14
N VAL A 32 -1.25 -24.67 9.09
CA VAL A 32 -1.10 -23.90 7.85
C VAL A 32 0.00 -22.88 8.04
N ILE A 33 0.90 -22.79 7.06
CA ILE A 33 1.85 -21.69 6.89
C ILE A 33 1.42 -20.93 5.66
N THR A 34 1.10 -19.65 5.84
CA THR A 34 0.80 -18.73 4.76
C THR A 34 2.07 -17.98 4.38
N MET A 35 2.45 -18.02 3.10
CA MET A 35 3.53 -17.23 2.52
C MET A 35 2.93 -15.93 1.99
N LYS A 36 3.27 -14.79 2.60
CA LYS A 36 2.77 -13.46 2.22
C LYS A 36 3.95 -12.59 1.83
N ASP A 37 3.98 -12.11 0.58
CA ASP A 37 4.96 -11.21 -0.05
C ASP A 37 6.45 -11.36 0.33
N ASN A 38 6.87 -11.12 1.57
CA ASN A 38 8.24 -11.35 2.05
C ASN A 38 8.33 -11.93 3.48
N PHE A 39 7.29 -12.58 4.00
CA PHE A 39 7.32 -13.27 5.30
C PHE A 39 6.45 -14.53 5.31
N PHE A 40 6.67 -15.38 6.32
CA PHE A 40 5.79 -16.52 6.63
C PHE A 40 4.90 -16.21 7.82
N GLU A 41 3.64 -16.63 7.75
CA GLU A 41 2.67 -16.53 8.84
C GLU A 41 2.13 -17.92 9.22
N PRO A 42 2.29 -18.36 10.48
CA PRO A 42 3.06 -17.69 11.52
C PRO A 42 4.59 -17.80 11.26
N ALA A 43 5.37 -16.86 11.80
CA ALA A 43 6.83 -16.88 11.73
C ALA A 43 7.47 -17.98 12.61
N GLU A 44 6.72 -18.47 13.60
CA GLU A 44 7.02 -19.66 14.36
C GLU A 44 5.78 -20.56 14.41
N LEU A 45 5.91 -21.80 13.97
CA LEU A 45 4.84 -22.80 14.03
C LEU A 45 5.30 -24.02 14.82
N ARG A 46 4.49 -24.46 15.78
CA ARG A 46 4.73 -25.68 16.55
C ARG A 46 3.69 -26.75 16.24
N ILE A 47 4.14 -27.94 15.90
CA ILE A 47 3.31 -29.07 15.48
C ILE A 47 3.73 -30.37 16.20
N PRO A 48 2.83 -31.34 16.42
CA PRO A 48 3.20 -32.66 16.91
C PRO A 48 3.93 -33.46 15.82
N VAL A 49 4.73 -34.45 16.24
CA VAL A 49 5.40 -35.39 15.33
C VAL A 49 4.35 -36.13 14.48
N GLY A 50 4.59 -36.21 13.18
CA GLY A 50 3.70 -36.82 12.20
C GLY A 50 2.58 -35.90 11.69
N ALA A 51 2.55 -34.63 12.11
CA ALA A 51 1.61 -33.66 11.58
C ALA A 51 1.96 -33.23 10.16
N SER A 52 0.93 -32.89 9.40
CA SER A 52 1.05 -32.27 8.09
C SER A 52 0.87 -30.77 8.18
N VAL A 53 1.68 -30.02 7.45
CA VAL A 53 1.58 -28.56 7.31
C VAL A 53 1.28 -28.22 5.86
N THR A 54 0.21 -27.46 5.64
CA THR A 54 -0.12 -26.90 4.33
C THR A 54 0.55 -25.53 4.18
N PHE A 55 1.39 -25.40 3.17
CA PHE A 55 1.99 -24.13 2.75
C PHE A 55 1.11 -23.53 1.66
N VAL A 56 0.62 -22.31 1.88
CA VAL A 56 -0.23 -21.58 0.93
C VAL A 56 0.48 -20.31 0.52
N ASN A 57 0.67 -20.08 -0.78
CA ASN A 57 1.10 -18.77 -1.25
C ASN A 57 -0.11 -17.82 -1.29
N ALA A 58 -0.22 -16.92 -0.31
CA ALA A 58 -1.22 -15.85 -0.30
C ALA A 58 -0.64 -14.48 -0.66
N GLY A 59 0.67 -14.40 -0.96
CA GLY A 59 1.31 -13.20 -1.48
C GLY A 59 1.15 -13.08 -3.00
N GLU A 60 1.45 -11.89 -3.52
CA GLU A 60 1.46 -11.64 -4.96
C GLU A 60 2.77 -12.10 -5.63
N ALA A 61 3.85 -12.19 -4.85
CA ALA A 61 5.15 -12.66 -5.33
C ALA A 61 5.23 -14.20 -5.40
N PRO A 62 6.07 -14.77 -6.29
CA PRO A 62 6.34 -16.20 -6.26
C PRO A 62 7.08 -16.61 -4.99
N HIS A 63 6.66 -17.72 -4.37
CA HIS A 63 7.19 -18.18 -3.08
C HIS A 63 7.57 -19.65 -3.07
N ASN A 64 8.38 -20.01 -2.09
CA ASN A 64 8.60 -21.38 -1.64
C ASN A 64 8.99 -21.40 -0.16
N ALA A 65 9.13 -22.60 0.39
CA ALA A 65 9.76 -22.79 1.69
C ALA A 65 10.80 -23.91 1.59
N VAL A 66 12.03 -23.60 2.00
CA VAL A 66 13.17 -24.52 2.00
C VAL A 66 13.80 -24.49 3.38
N ALA A 67 14.01 -25.66 3.99
CA ALA A 67 14.74 -25.77 5.25
C ALA A 67 16.15 -25.18 5.09
N SER A 68 16.64 -24.44 6.08
CA SER A 68 17.98 -23.82 6.02
C SER A 68 19.12 -24.82 5.82
N ASN A 69 18.96 -26.04 6.31
CA ASN A 69 19.90 -27.15 6.14
C ASN A 69 19.64 -28.00 4.87
N GLY A 70 18.62 -27.65 4.07
CA GLY A 70 18.20 -28.38 2.88
C GLY A 70 17.44 -29.68 3.14
N SER A 71 17.01 -29.97 4.38
CA SER A 71 16.35 -31.25 4.71
C SER A 71 14.97 -31.43 4.07
N TRP A 72 14.27 -30.35 3.75
CA TRP A 72 12.98 -30.39 3.06
C TRP A 72 12.76 -29.12 2.24
N SER A 73 11.85 -29.22 1.28
CA SER A 73 11.42 -28.11 0.43
C SER A 73 9.98 -28.33 -0.03
N THR A 74 9.18 -27.27 -0.12
CA THR A 74 7.86 -27.30 -0.76
C THR A 74 7.92 -27.78 -2.21
N GLU A 75 9.06 -27.61 -2.90
CA GLU A 75 9.30 -28.14 -4.24
C GLU A 75 9.09 -29.66 -4.30
N SER A 76 9.51 -30.40 -3.27
CA SER A 76 9.42 -31.86 -3.26
C SER A 76 7.98 -32.38 -3.34
N ALA A 77 7.03 -31.64 -2.77
CA ALA A 77 5.62 -31.96 -2.80
C ALA A 77 4.87 -31.26 -3.95
N PHE A 78 5.23 -30.01 -4.25
CA PHE A 78 4.57 -29.20 -5.29
C PHE A 78 5.07 -29.54 -6.72
N GLY A 79 6.28 -30.06 -6.86
CA GLY A 79 6.93 -30.36 -8.15
C GLY A 79 7.56 -29.16 -8.84
N SER A 80 7.59 -27.99 -8.18
CA SER A 80 8.18 -26.75 -8.67
C SER A 80 8.74 -25.92 -7.51
N LEU A 81 9.89 -25.27 -7.72
CA LEU A 81 10.44 -24.25 -6.80
C LEU A 81 9.59 -22.98 -6.74
N ILE A 82 8.69 -22.78 -7.69
CA ILE A 82 7.89 -21.58 -7.86
C ILE A 82 6.44 -21.93 -7.54
N MET A 83 5.94 -21.47 -6.40
CA MET A 83 4.51 -21.42 -6.09
C MET A 83 3.99 -20.01 -6.38
N LEU A 84 3.00 -19.88 -7.25
CA LEU A 84 2.32 -18.62 -7.58
C LEU A 84 1.20 -18.32 -6.58
N ALA A 85 0.65 -17.11 -6.63
CA ALA A 85 -0.45 -16.71 -5.77
C ALA A 85 -1.63 -17.69 -5.87
N GLY A 86 -2.11 -18.16 -4.72
CA GLY A 86 -3.17 -19.17 -4.57
C GLY A 86 -2.71 -20.62 -4.63
N ASP A 87 -1.45 -20.90 -4.98
CA ASP A 87 -0.92 -22.26 -4.96
C ASP A 87 -0.75 -22.77 -3.51
N GLU A 88 -1.05 -24.04 -3.29
CA GLU A 88 -0.86 -24.71 -2.01
C GLU A 88 -0.16 -26.06 -2.18
N THR A 89 0.61 -26.45 -1.16
CA THR A 89 1.19 -27.79 -1.06
C THR A 89 1.27 -28.24 0.38
N THR A 90 1.32 -29.54 0.63
CA THR A 90 1.33 -30.09 1.99
C THR A 90 2.54 -31.00 2.19
N LEU A 91 3.27 -30.77 3.28
CA LEU A 91 4.38 -31.60 3.73
C LEU A 91 4.03 -32.26 5.08
N THR A 92 4.48 -33.48 5.30
CA THR A 92 4.36 -34.19 6.59
C THR A 92 5.71 -34.24 7.27
N PHE A 93 5.72 -33.97 8.58
CA PHE A 93 6.94 -33.89 9.38
C PHE A 93 6.95 -34.99 10.44
N ASP A 94 7.57 -36.13 10.09
CA ASP A 94 7.60 -37.34 10.93
C ASP A 94 8.76 -37.39 11.94
N GLU A 95 9.72 -36.48 11.83
CA GLU A 95 10.90 -36.43 12.70
C GLU A 95 10.82 -35.21 13.62
N PRO A 96 11.02 -35.37 14.95
CA PRO A 96 11.08 -34.25 15.87
C PRO A 96 12.29 -33.37 15.58
N GLY A 97 12.16 -32.06 15.80
CA GLY A 97 13.25 -31.12 15.60
C GLY A 97 12.78 -29.68 15.41
N VAL A 98 13.74 -28.77 15.54
CA VAL A 98 13.58 -27.37 15.13
C VAL A 98 14.13 -27.24 13.71
N SER A 99 13.28 -26.83 12.79
CA SER A 99 13.63 -26.63 11.39
C SER A 99 13.40 -25.17 11.01
N PRO A 100 14.44 -24.33 11.07
CA PRO A 100 14.39 -23.04 10.43
C PRO A 100 14.31 -23.19 8.90
N TYR A 101 13.57 -22.31 8.25
CA TYR A 101 13.33 -22.35 6.81
C TYR A 101 13.16 -20.95 6.24
N TYR A 102 13.38 -20.83 4.93
CA TYR A 102 13.37 -19.57 4.22
C TYR A 102 12.73 -19.69 2.84
N CYS A 103 12.31 -18.56 2.27
CA CYS A 103 11.93 -18.48 0.87
C CYS A 103 13.17 -18.11 0.06
N THR A 104 13.50 -18.89 -0.97
CA THR A 104 14.73 -18.68 -1.76
C THR A 104 14.70 -17.41 -2.61
N PHE A 105 13.52 -16.80 -2.80
CA PHE A 105 13.35 -15.56 -3.56
C PHE A 105 13.53 -14.31 -2.71
N HIS A 106 13.16 -14.40 -1.42
CA HIS A 106 12.99 -13.23 -0.54
C HIS A 106 13.77 -13.35 0.77
N GLY A 107 14.50 -14.44 0.98
CA GLY A 107 15.30 -14.69 2.17
C GLY A 107 16.54 -15.52 1.91
N THR A 108 17.23 -15.87 2.99
CA THR A 108 18.51 -16.58 2.99
C THR A 108 18.49 -17.72 3.98
N ALA A 109 19.29 -18.75 3.73
CA ALA A 109 19.44 -19.88 4.64
C ALA A 109 19.96 -19.47 6.03
N GLN A 110 20.63 -18.32 6.12
CA GLN A 110 21.30 -17.80 7.31
C GLN A 110 20.38 -17.04 8.28
N GLY A 111 19.09 -16.87 7.97
CA GLY A 111 18.16 -16.18 8.88
C GLY A 111 17.72 -14.79 8.46
N ALA A 112 18.14 -14.29 7.29
CA ALA A 112 17.75 -12.97 6.80
C ALA A 112 16.67 -13.04 5.71
N GLY A 113 15.82 -12.02 5.63
CA GLY A 113 14.69 -11.91 4.71
C GLY A 113 13.49 -12.75 5.16
N MET A 114 12.77 -13.29 4.18
CA MET A 114 11.64 -14.20 4.43
C MET A 114 12.12 -15.51 5.06
N TYR A 115 12.05 -15.56 6.39
CA TYR A 115 12.55 -16.63 7.25
C TYR A 115 11.57 -16.95 8.36
N ALA A 116 11.49 -18.21 8.77
CA ALA A 116 10.63 -18.67 9.87
C ALA A 116 11.13 -19.99 10.47
N THR A 117 10.50 -20.40 11.57
CA THR A 117 10.87 -21.61 12.32
C THR A 117 9.70 -22.57 12.45
N LEU A 118 9.90 -23.83 12.05
CA LEU A 118 8.97 -24.93 12.28
C LEU A 118 9.51 -25.83 13.40
N ILE A 119 8.72 -26.03 14.46
CA ILE A 119 9.08 -26.86 15.61
C ILE A 119 8.20 -28.12 15.59
N VAL A 120 8.81 -29.29 15.49
CA VAL A 120 8.15 -30.59 15.47
C VAL A 120 8.39 -31.31 16.80
N GLY A 121 7.33 -31.62 17.54
CA GLY A 121 7.40 -32.25 18.86
C GLY A 121 7.65 -31.25 20.00
N ASP A 122 8.26 -31.73 21.10
CA ASP A 122 8.45 -30.96 22.35
C ASP A 122 9.77 -30.20 22.45
N GLU A 123 10.49 -30.05 21.34
CA GLU A 123 11.80 -29.39 21.29
C GLU A 123 11.72 -27.89 21.62
N THR A 124 12.58 -27.43 22.52
CA THR A 124 12.71 -26.01 22.84
C THR A 124 13.65 -25.35 21.83
N VAL A 125 13.21 -24.25 21.21
CA VAL A 125 14.12 -23.36 20.48
C VAL A 125 15.10 -22.82 21.51
N VAL A 126 16.36 -23.26 21.45
CA VAL A 126 17.44 -22.56 22.12
C VAL A 126 17.72 -21.38 21.20
N GLU A 127 17.17 -20.21 21.52
CA GLU A 127 17.58 -18.96 20.86
C GLU A 127 19.07 -18.76 21.15
N GLU A 128 19.93 -19.28 20.29
CA GLU A 128 21.30 -18.83 20.19
C GLU A 128 21.30 -17.60 19.26
N VAL A 129 20.62 -16.54 19.70
CA VAL A 129 20.84 -15.19 19.15
C VAL A 129 22.12 -14.70 19.79
N GLU A 130 23.25 -15.17 19.28
CA GLU A 130 24.48 -14.41 19.40
C GLU A 130 24.22 -13.13 18.59
N PRO A 131 24.13 -11.94 19.22
CA PRO A 131 24.15 -10.72 18.44
C PRO A 131 25.46 -10.74 17.66
N VAL A 132 25.39 -10.81 16.34
CA VAL A 132 26.56 -10.52 15.51
C VAL A 132 26.84 -9.05 15.75
N ALA A 133 27.65 -8.76 16.77
CA ALA A 133 28.24 -7.46 16.94
C ALA A 133 28.87 -7.13 15.59
N ALA A 134 28.49 -5.99 15.01
CA ALA A 134 29.11 -5.48 13.80
C ALA A 134 30.63 -5.65 13.99
N PRO A 135 31.33 -6.37 13.10
CA PRO A 135 32.76 -6.47 13.22
C PRO A 135 33.30 -5.05 13.03
N GLU A 136 33.65 -4.38 14.12
CA GLU A 136 34.58 -3.25 14.05
C GLU A 136 35.88 -3.84 13.51
N ARG A 137 36.17 -3.62 12.23
CA ARG A 137 37.51 -3.91 11.75
C ARG A 137 38.44 -2.77 12.11
N ALA A 138 39.40 -3.11 12.96
CA ALA A 138 40.62 -2.39 13.26
C ALA A 138 41.64 -2.40 12.09
N GLY A 139 41.21 -2.16 10.84
CA GLY A 139 42.07 -2.14 9.65
C GLY A 139 41.62 -1.12 8.61
N GLU A 140 42.53 -0.68 7.73
CA GLU A 140 42.22 0.24 6.62
C GLU A 140 41.20 -0.40 5.66
N SER A 141 40.15 0.36 5.31
CA SER A 141 39.20 0.03 4.23
C SER A 141 39.96 -0.19 2.92
N VAL A 142 39.64 -1.27 2.21
CA VAL A 142 40.28 -1.60 0.93
C VAL A 142 39.32 -1.32 -0.22
N THR A 143 39.82 -0.68 -1.27
CA THR A 143 39.10 -0.56 -2.54
C THR A 143 39.32 -1.82 -3.37
N ARG A 144 38.22 -2.47 -3.78
CA ARG A 144 38.16 -3.64 -4.66
C ARG A 144 37.74 -3.17 -6.06
N HIS A 145 38.63 -3.25 -7.05
CA HIS A 145 38.32 -2.74 -8.39
C HIS A 145 37.70 -3.82 -9.28
N VAL A 146 36.56 -3.49 -9.91
CA VAL A 146 35.88 -4.34 -10.89
C VAL A 146 35.92 -3.65 -12.27
N PRO A 147 36.40 -4.30 -13.36
CA PRO A 147 36.83 -5.69 -13.43
C PRO A 147 38.34 -5.92 -13.17
N ALA A 148 39.08 -4.88 -12.76
CA ALA A 148 40.55 -4.90 -12.76
C ALA A 148 41.17 -5.95 -11.82
N ASP A 149 40.66 -6.04 -10.58
CA ASP A 149 41.10 -7.03 -9.59
C ASP A 149 40.19 -8.26 -9.57
N TYR A 150 38.90 -8.05 -9.87
CA TYR A 150 37.85 -9.06 -9.78
C TYR A 150 37.05 -9.09 -11.08
N PRO A 151 36.87 -10.24 -11.74
CA PRO A 151 36.19 -10.31 -13.04
C PRO A 151 34.70 -9.98 -12.99
N THR A 152 34.05 -10.10 -11.81
CA THR A 152 32.62 -9.82 -11.60
C THR A 152 32.40 -9.03 -10.31
N ILE A 153 31.27 -8.33 -10.19
CA ILE A 153 30.91 -7.60 -8.97
C ILE A 153 30.71 -8.59 -7.82
N GLN A 154 30.03 -9.73 -8.06
CA GLN A 154 29.85 -10.74 -7.01
C GLN A 154 31.20 -11.22 -6.45
N SER A 155 32.20 -11.49 -7.30
CA SER A 155 33.51 -11.96 -6.80
C SER A 155 34.27 -10.91 -5.99
N ALA A 156 34.03 -9.62 -6.22
CA ALA A 156 34.56 -8.55 -5.38
C ALA A 156 33.82 -8.47 -4.03
N VAL A 157 32.49 -8.60 -4.05
CA VAL A 157 31.65 -8.65 -2.84
C VAL A 157 32.00 -9.85 -1.96
N ASP A 158 32.19 -11.04 -2.55
CA ASP A 158 32.58 -12.26 -1.83
C ASP A 158 33.96 -12.14 -1.14
N ALA A 159 34.84 -11.30 -1.70
CA ALA A 159 36.19 -11.07 -1.17
C ALA A 159 36.29 -9.86 -0.22
N ALA A 160 35.21 -9.08 -0.10
CA ALA A 160 35.19 -7.84 0.66
C ALA A 160 35.11 -8.12 2.17
N ALA A 161 35.74 -7.25 2.96
CA ALA A 161 35.55 -7.19 4.41
C ALA A 161 34.64 -6.00 4.77
N PRO A 162 34.01 -5.99 5.96
CA PRO A 162 33.20 -4.86 6.37
C PRO A 162 33.95 -3.52 6.27
N GLY A 163 33.31 -2.51 5.66
CA GLY A 163 33.90 -1.20 5.41
C GLY A 163 34.66 -1.06 4.08
N ASP A 164 34.88 -2.14 3.32
CA ASP A 164 35.51 -2.08 2.00
C ASP A 164 34.64 -1.32 0.98
N LEU A 165 35.29 -0.74 -0.02
CA LEU A 165 34.66 -0.15 -1.20
C LEU A 165 34.76 -1.12 -2.38
N VAL A 166 33.63 -1.52 -2.97
CA VAL A 166 33.58 -2.18 -4.28
C VAL A 166 33.40 -1.10 -5.34
N LEU A 167 34.46 -0.79 -6.09
CA LEU A 167 34.48 0.26 -7.11
C LEU A 167 34.39 -0.35 -8.52
N ILE A 168 33.35 0.01 -9.26
CA ILE A 168 32.96 -0.64 -10.51
C ILE A 168 33.18 0.31 -11.69
N GLU A 169 34.01 -0.11 -12.65
CA GLU A 169 34.25 0.62 -13.89
C GLU A 169 33.13 0.42 -14.92
N PRO A 170 32.98 1.33 -15.91
CA PRO A 170 31.91 1.26 -16.91
C PRO A 170 31.83 -0.10 -17.61
N GLY A 171 30.62 -0.64 -17.68
CA GLY A 171 30.36 -1.97 -18.22
C GLY A 171 28.91 -2.40 -18.00
N VAL A 172 28.51 -3.43 -18.74
CA VAL A 172 27.22 -4.12 -18.55
C VAL A 172 27.50 -5.46 -17.87
N TYR A 173 27.15 -5.54 -16.60
CA TYR A 173 27.35 -6.68 -15.72
C TYR A 173 26.07 -7.51 -15.66
N ARG A 174 26.11 -8.71 -16.23
CA ARG A 174 24.97 -9.62 -16.32
C ARG A 174 24.94 -10.58 -15.13
N GLU A 175 24.66 -10.03 -13.96
CA GLU A 175 24.68 -10.77 -12.69
C GLU A 175 23.61 -10.25 -11.72
N GLN A 176 23.36 -11.04 -10.68
CA GLN A 176 22.67 -10.62 -9.47
C GLN A 176 23.74 -10.58 -8.38
N VAL A 177 23.82 -9.46 -7.66
CA VAL A 177 24.80 -9.27 -6.60
C VAL A 177 24.15 -9.51 -5.25
N ASN A 178 24.53 -10.59 -4.57
CA ASN A 178 24.07 -10.93 -3.23
C ASN A 178 25.09 -10.43 -2.20
N VAL A 179 24.63 -9.60 -1.26
CA VAL A 179 25.47 -8.93 -0.26
C VAL A 179 25.08 -9.41 1.14
N SER A 180 26.03 -10.06 1.81
CA SER A 180 25.91 -10.51 3.21
C SER A 180 26.96 -9.88 4.13
N THR A 181 27.88 -9.07 3.57
CA THR A 181 28.92 -8.39 4.35
C THR A 181 28.44 -7.00 4.75
N PRO A 182 28.41 -6.66 6.05
CA PRO A 182 27.94 -5.36 6.52
C PRO A 182 28.91 -4.23 6.15
N ASN A 183 28.43 -2.98 6.20
CA ASN A 183 29.19 -1.75 6.02
C ASN A 183 29.90 -1.62 4.66
N LEU A 184 29.50 -2.39 3.65
CA LEU A 184 30.06 -2.25 2.30
C LEU A 184 29.52 -1.01 1.61
N VAL A 185 30.39 -0.39 0.80
CA VAL A 185 29.98 0.60 -0.20
C VAL A 185 30.16 0.00 -1.59
N ILE A 186 29.10 -0.11 -2.36
CA ILE A 186 29.12 -0.58 -3.75
C ILE A 186 28.90 0.63 -4.65
N ARG A 187 29.91 1.01 -5.43
CA ARG A 187 29.91 2.27 -6.19
C ARG A 187 30.31 2.07 -7.65
N GLY A 188 29.51 2.61 -8.57
CA GLY A 188 29.94 2.79 -9.96
C GLY A 188 30.79 4.06 -10.15
N THR A 189 31.77 4.03 -11.04
CA THR A 189 32.52 5.24 -11.43
C THR A 189 31.71 6.17 -12.33
N ASP A 190 30.68 5.63 -13.00
CA ASP A 190 29.73 6.35 -13.84
C ASP A 190 28.32 5.75 -13.70
N ARG A 191 27.36 6.53 -13.18
CA ARG A 191 25.96 6.14 -12.97
C ARG A 191 25.29 5.58 -14.21
N ASN A 192 25.61 6.13 -15.38
CA ASN A 192 24.93 5.84 -16.64
C ASN A 192 25.63 4.74 -17.44
N ALA A 193 26.89 4.43 -17.12
CA ALA A 193 27.70 3.46 -17.85
C ALA A 193 28.06 2.21 -17.03
N VAL A 194 27.89 2.24 -15.71
CA VAL A 194 27.92 1.05 -14.85
C VAL A 194 26.50 0.51 -14.73
N ILE A 195 26.22 -0.56 -15.46
CA ILE A 195 24.88 -1.14 -15.59
C ILE A 195 24.92 -2.58 -15.09
N ILE A 196 24.17 -2.87 -14.03
CA ILE A 196 23.86 -4.23 -13.57
C ILE A 196 22.56 -4.64 -14.24
N ASP A 197 22.64 -5.56 -15.20
CA ASP A 197 21.51 -6.01 -16.02
C ASP A 197 21.06 -7.42 -15.61
N SER A 198 19.85 -7.51 -15.06
CA SER A 198 19.25 -8.77 -14.64
C SER A 198 18.61 -9.55 -15.79
N GLU A 199 18.51 -8.96 -16.99
CA GLU A 199 18.03 -9.57 -18.25
C GLU A 199 16.60 -10.17 -18.18
N PHE A 200 15.80 -9.77 -17.19
CA PHE A 200 14.55 -10.39 -16.76
C PHE A 200 14.68 -11.88 -16.42
N GLN A 201 15.90 -12.34 -16.16
CA GLN A 201 16.24 -13.71 -15.83
C GLN A 201 16.64 -13.88 -14.36
N ARG A 202 17.15 -12.82 -13.74
CA ARG A 202 17.59 -12.79 -12.35
C ARG A 202 16.57 -12.05 -11.50
N ASP A 203 16.36 -12.54 -10.29
CA ASP A 203 15.32 -11.99 -9.40
C ASP A 203 15.65 -10.57 -9.00
N HIS A 204 16.89 -10.31 -8.61
CA HIS A 204 17.33 -9.00 -8.15
C HIS A 204 18.54 -8.48 -8.92
N GLY A 205 18.67 -7.15 -9.02
CA GLY A 205 19.93 -6.53 -9.45
C GLY A 205 20.98 -6.63 -8.35
N ILE A 206 20.69 -6.01 -7.20
CA ILE A 206 21.47 -6.15 -5.97
C ILE A 206 20.53 -6.52 -4.83
N PHE A 207 20.83 -7.61 -4.13
CA PHE A 207 20.08 -8.12 -2.99
C PHE A 207 20.95 -8.07 -1.73
N ILE A 208 20.54 -7.30 -0.75
CA ILE A 208 21.19 -7.09 0.54
C ILE A 208 20.28 -7.66 1.61
N ALA A 209 20.72 -8.73 2.27
CA ALA A 209 19.91 -9.42 3.29
C ALA A 209 20.74 -9.62 4.55
N GLY A 210 20.28 -9.03 5.67
CA GLY A 210 20.96 -9.17 6.97
C GLY A 210 22.34 -8.51 7.05
N ALA A 211 22.69 -7.66 6.08
CA ALA A 211 23.95 -6.94 6.03
C ALA A 211 23.74 -5.45 6.33
N ASP A 212 23.89 -5.10 7.61
CA ASP A 212 23.74 -3.74 8.12
C ASP A 212 24.71 -2.75 7.45
N GLY A 213 24.29 -1.49 7.33
CA GLY A 213 25.15 -0.39 6.93
C GLY A 213 25.62 -0.42 5.47
N VAL A 214 24.96 -1.17 4.58
CA VAL A 214 25.36 -1.25 3.17
C VAL A 214 24.84 -0.03 2.38
N ALA A 215 25.75 0.63 1.65
CA ALA A 215 25.42 1.73 0.74
C ALA A 215 25.65 1.33 -0.73
N VAL A 216 24.72 1.74 -1.60
CA VAL A 216 24.84 1.57 -3.06
C VAL A 216 24.83 2.95 -3.72
N GLU A 217 25.81 3.20 -4.58
CA GLU A 217 26.09 4.53 -5.10
C GLU A 217 26.40 4.55 -6.61
N ASN A 218 25.94 5.61 -7.28
CA ASN A 218 26.43 6.04 -8.61
C ASN A 218 26.46 4.93 -9.68
N LEU A 219 25.38 4.16 -9.80
CA LEU A 219 25.23 3.06 -10.78
C LEU A 219 23.78 2.88 -11.24
N THR A 220 23.59 2.07 -12.26
CA THR A 220 22.26 1.68 -12.76
C THR A 220 22.00 0.18 -12.54
N VAL A 221 20.82 -0.17 -12.03
CA VAL A 221 20.26 -1.53 -12.03
C VAL A 221 19.07 -1.60 -12.98
N GLN A 222 18.97 -2.65 -13.79
CA GLN A 222 17.87 -2.77 -14.75
C GLN A 222 17.36 -4.19 -14.98
N SER A 223 16.14 -4.28 -15.51
CA SER A 223 15.53 -5.51 -16.04
C SER A 223 15.41 -6.64 -15.02
N ALA A 224 15.09 -6.34 -13.75
CA ALA A 224 14.96 -7.37 -12.72
C ALA A 224 13.66 -8.17 -12.86
N ARG A 225 13.71 -9.49 -12.63
CA ARG A 225 12.51 -10.36 -12.58
C ARG A 225 11.66 -10.11 -11.34
N ILE A 226 12.25 -9.56 -10.29
CA ILE A 226 11.57 -9.10 -9.07
C ILE A 226 11.96 -7.64 -8.79
N ASN A 227 13.11 -7.38 -8.15
CA ASN A 227 13.46 -6.05 -7.64
C ASN A 227 14.77 -5.50 -8.21
N GLY A 228 14.87 -4.20 -8.44
CA GLY A 228 16.11 -3.57 -8.89
C GLY A 228 17.20 -3.65 -7.81
N LEU A 229 16.92 -3.03 -6.66
CA LEU A 229 17.81 -2.93 -5.51
C LEU A 229 16.99 -3.18 -4.24
N PHE A 230 17.38 -4.19 -3.45
CA PHE A 230 16.56 -4.69 -2.34
C PHE A 230 17.38 -4.85 -1.06
N TRP A 231 16.99 -4.13 -0.01
CA TRP A 231 17.40 -4.37 1.38
C TRP A 231 16.31 -5.05 2.18
N THR A 232 16.68 -6.08 2.95
CA THR A 232 15.78 -6.74 3.90
C THR A 232 16.48 -7.13 5.20
N ASN A 233 15.79 -6.97 6.32
CA ASN A 233 16.30 -7.26 7.66
C ASN A 233 17.62 -6.57 7.99
N VAL A 234 17.74 -5.27 7.70
CA VAL A 234 18.95 -4.51 7.99
C VAL A 234 18.68 -3.26 8.82
N THR A 235 19.67 -2.89 9.63
CA THR A 235 19.81 -1.54 10.18
C THR A 235 20.85 -0.79 9.37
N GLY A 236 20.49 0.36 8.83
CA GLY A 236 21.37 1.16 8.00
C GLY A 236 21.32 0.73 6.54
N TYR A 237 20.61 1.47 5.71
CA TYR A 237 20.57 1.26 4.25
C TYR A 237 20.60 2.58 3.50
N ARG A 238 21.37 2.64 2.41
CA ARG A 238 21.49 3.88 1.61
C ARG A 238 21.57 3.64 0.11
N ALA A 239 20.73 4.34 -0.64
CA ALA A 239 20.83 4.47 -2.09
C ALA A 239 21.11 5.94 -2.45
N SER A 240 22.24 6.21 -3.09
CA SER A 240 22.63 7.57 -3.49
C SER A 240 23.06 7.63 -4.95
N TYR A 241 22.40 8.44 -5.77
CA TYR A 241 22.68 8.49 -7.22
C TYR A 241 22.51 7.12 -7.92
N VAL A 242 21.53 6.33 -7.50
CA VAL A 242 21.19 5.05 -8.14
C VAL A 242 20.07 5.25 -9.16
N THR A 243 20.15 4.55 -10.30
CA THR A 243 19.05 4.48 -11.27
C THR A 243 18.49 3.06 -11.31
N ALA A 244 17.20 2.87 -11.01
CA ALA A 244 16.51 1.59 -11.15
C ALA A 244 15.50 1.64 -12.30
N ILE A 245 15.62 0.71 -13.26
CA ILE A 245 14.82 0.71 -14.49
C ILE A 245 14.17 -0.66 -14.71
N ASP A 246 12.88 -0.66 -15.01
CA ASP A 246 12.11 -1.84 -15.42
C ASP A 246 12.23 -3.03 -14.44
N ALA A 247 12.17 -2.76 -13.14
CA ALA A 247 12.01 -3.84 -12.18
C ALA A 247 10.59 -4.43 -12.28
N SER A 248 10.47 -5.74 -12.19
CA SER A 248 9.18 -6.40 -12.35
C SER A 248 8.21 -6.18 -11.19
N VAL A 249 8.71 -5.73 -10.04
CA VAL A 249 7.95 -5.38 -8.83
C VAL A 249 8.40 -4.02 -8.30
N TYR A 250 9.54 -3.95 -7.61
CA TYR A 250 10.05 -2.73 -6.96
C TYR A 250 11.36 -2.24 -7.58
N GLY A 251 11.47 -0.93 -7.80
CA GLY A 251 12.72 -0.29 -8.26
C GLY A 251 13.80 -0.32 -7.18
N ILE A 252 13.67 0.57 -6.19
CA ILE A 252 14.53 0.66 -5.01
C ILE A 252 13.69 0.36 -3.77
N TYR A 253 14.06 -0.70 -3.04
CA TYR A 253 13.20 -1.40 -2.11
C TYR A 253 13.90 -1.64 -0.77
N ALA A 254 13.27 -1.21 0.32
CA ALA A 254 13.65 -1.59 1.69
C ALA A 254 12.44 -2.18 2.42
N PHE A 255 12.64 -3.33 3.05
CA PHE A 255 11.61 -4.07 3.77
C PHE A 255 12.14 -4.54 5.11
N ASP A 256 11.33 -4.46 6.17
CA ASP A 256 11.71 -4.91 7.51
C ASP A 256 13.10 -4.39 7.94
N SER A 257 13.31 -3.10 7.66
CA SER A 257 14.62 -2.44 7.78
C SER A 257 14.45 -1.05 8.39
N THR A 258 15.50 -0.57 9.07
CA THR A 258 15.48 0.73 9.76
C THR A 258 16.74 1.55 9.47
N ASP A 259 16.74 2.84 9.81
CA ASP A 259 17.85 3.77 9.58
C ASP A 259 18.17 3.91 8.07
N GLY A 260 17.21 4.48 7.34
CA GLY A 260 17.19 4.48 5.88
C GLY A 260 17.42 5.84 5.23
N LEU A 261 18.17 5.87 4.12
CA LEU A 261 18.32 7.06 3.28
C LEU A 261 18.30 6.72 1.77
N PHE A 262 17.26 7.18 1.08
CA PHE A 262 17.24 7.21 -0.39
C PHE A 262 17.38 8.66 -0.87
N GLU A 263 18.46 8.96 -1.59
CA GLU A 263 18.73 10.33 -2.04
C GLU A 263 19.25 10.40 -3.48
N TYR A 264 18.92 11.47 -4.20
CA TYR A 264 19.41 11.78 -5.56
C TYR A 264 19.24 10.64 -6.59
N SER A 265 18.33 9.72 -6.29
CA SER A 265 18.14 8.47 -7.02
C SER A 265 16.92 8.58 -7.95
N TYR A 266 16.86 7.68 -8.93
CA TYR A 266 15.85 7.68 -9.98
C TYR A 266 15.26 6.28 -10.11
N ALA A 267 13.93 6.17 -10.18
CA ALA A 267 13.26 4.87 -10.40
C ALA A 267 12.14 4.96 -11.45
N SER A 268 12.12 4.01 -12.39
CA SER A 268 11.12 3.99 -13.46
C SER A 268 10.77 2.61 -14.00
N GLY A 269 9.52 2.46 -14.46
CA GLY A 269 9.06 1.27 -15.18
C GLY A 269 8.68 0.07 -14.31
N SER A 270 8.47 0.29 -13.01
CA SER A 270 8.12 -0.78 -12.06
C SER A 270 6.61 -1.04 -12.01
N ARG A 271 6.21 -2.32 -11.94
CA ARG A 271 4.78 -2.73 -11.90
C ARG A 271 4.09 -2.46 -10.57
N ASP A 272 4.84 -2.35 -9.48
CA ASP A 272 4.34 -1.92 -8.19
C ASP A 272 4.86 -0.49 -7.93
N SER A 273 6.10 -0.33 -7.46
CA SER A 273 6.58 1.01 -7.11
C SER A 273 8.03 1.30 -7.49
N GLY A 274 8.29 2.58 -7.78
CA GLY A 274 9.65 3.06 -8.03
C GLY A 274 10.50 3.05 -6.76
N PHE A 275 9.95 3.60 -5.68
CA PHE A 275 10.56 3.59 -4.35
C PHE A 275 9.62 2.94 -3.35
N TYR A 276 10.16 2.09 -2.50
CA TYR A 276 9.36 1.45 -1.46
C TYR A 276 10.14 1.37 -0.15
N ILE A 277 9.45 1.69 0.96
CA ILE A 277 9.85 1.38 2.33
C ILE A 277 8.64 0.76 3.04
N GLY A 278 8.77 -0.40 3.66
CA GLY A 278 7.61 -1.10 4.26
C GLY A 278 7.95 -2.08 5.36
N GLN A 279 6.89 -2.51 6.05
CA GLN A 279 6.93 -3.39 7.21
C GLN A 279 7.97 -2.97 8.26
N CYS A 280 7.92 -1.72 8.75
CA CYS A 280 8.83 -1.25 9.80
C CYS A 280 8.12 -0.30 10.76
N ASP A 281 8.45 -0.42 12.05
CA ASP A 281 7.88 0.43 13.10
C ASP A 281 8.79 0.46 14.36
N PRO A 282 9.64 1.49 14.56
CA PRO A 282 9.82 2.66 13.71
C PRO A 282 10.71 2.37 12.51
N CYS A 283 10.47 3.03 11.39
CA CYS A 283 11.33 2.91 10.20
C CYS A 283 12.57 3.81 10.29
N ASN A 284 12.41 5.05 10.78
CA ASN A 284 13.49 6.06 10.79
C ASN A 284 14.14 6.20 9.41
N ALA A 285 13.41 6.75 8.45
CA ALA A 285 13.87 6.80 7.06
C ALA A 285 13.57 8.13 6.36
N VAL A 286 14.48 8.53 5.46
CA VAL A 286 14.36 9.70 4.62
C VAL A 286 14.44 9.31 3.14
N ILE A 287 13.51 9.84 2.34
CA ILE A 287 13.61 9.87 0.88
C ILE A 287 13.68 11.33 0.48
N ASP A 288 14.78 11.75 -0.15
CA ASP A 288 15.03 13.16 -0.49
C ASP A 288 15.63 13.35 -1.90
N HIS A 289 15.21 14.39 -2.62
CA HIS A 289 15.69 14.68 -3.98
C HIS A 289 15.64 13.49 -4.96
N VAL A 290 14.64 12.60 -4.84
CA VAL A 290 14.47 11.50 -5.79
C VAL A 290 13.54 11.88 -6.95
N ILE A 291 13.65 11.13 -8.05
CA ILE A 291 12.71 11.21 -9.17
C ILE A 291 12.09 9.84 -9.39
N SER A 292 10.76 9.76 -9.33
CA SER A 292 10.01 8.55 -9.63
C SER A 292 9.03 8.80 -10.78
N GLU A 293 9.16 8.05 -11.87
CA GLU A 293 8.25 8.16 -13.01
C GLU A 293 7.97 6.88 -13.79
N TYR A 294 6.79 6.81 -14.41
CA TYR A 294 6.33 5.65 -15.19
C TYR A 294 6.26 4.32 -14.40
N ASN A 295 6.10 4.40 -13.08
CA ASN A 295 5.79 3.26 -12.22
C ASN A 295 4.27 3.17 -11.99
N ALA A 296 3.76 2.03 -11.51
CA ALA A 296 2.37 1.98 -11.05
C ALA A 296 2.15 2.95 -9.89
N LEU A 297 3.01 2.90 -8.88
CA LEU A 297 3.10 3.84 -7.76
C LEU A 297 4.48 4.52 -7.77
N GLY A 298 4.52 5.83 -7.57
CA GLY A 298 5.80 6.53 -7.46
C GLY A 298 6.53 6.10 -6.18
N TYR A 299 5.84 6.22 -5.04
CA TYR A 299 6.20 5.67 -3.73
C TYR A 299 5.11 4.74 -3.23
N SER A 300 5.51 3.60 -2.66
CA SER A 300 4.67 2.74 -1.85
C SER A 300 5.25 2.60 -0.45
N GLY A 301 4.39 2.61 0.57
CA GLY A 301 4.76 2.71 1.97
C GLY A 301 3.99 1.76 2.86
N THR A 302 3.80 0.51 2.41
CA THR A 302 2.92 -0.44 3.09
C THR A 302 3.41 -0.72 4.51
N ASN A 303 2.54 -0.47 5.50
CA ASN A 303 2.81 -0.65 6.94
C ASN A 303 4.13 -0.04 7.46
N ALA A 304 4.65 0.98 6.77
CA ALA A 304 5.83 1.75 7.17
C ALA A 304 5.43 2.87 8.13
N SER A 305 5.99 2.86 9.34
CA SER A 305 5.53 3.73 10.41
C SER A 305 6.66 4.44 11.17
N ARG A 306 6.34 5.64 11.68
CA ARG A 306 7.17 6.52 12.52
C ARG A 306 8.45 7.01 11.85
N GLN A 307 8.60 8.33 11.85
CA GLN A 307 9.80 9.03 11.38
C GLN A 307 10.17 8.69 9.92
N ILE A 308 9.17 8.70 9.05
CA ILE A 308 9.36 8.61 7.60
C ILE A 308 9.17 9.99 6.99
N PHE A 309 10.17 10.45 6.22
CA PHE A 309 10.16 11.76 5.58
C PHE A 309 10.34 11.61 4.06
N LEU A 310 9.33 12.02 3.30
CA LEU A 310 9.37 12.12 1.84
C LEU A 310 9.53 13.59 1.46
N LEU A 311 10.73 13.99 1.05
CA LEU A 311 11.18 15.38 0.97
C LEU A 311 11.66 15.75 -0.42
N ASN A 312 11.45 17.01 -0.83
CA ASN A 312 12.06 17.67 -2.00
C ASN A 312 12.14 16.83 -3.29
N SER A 313 11.19 15.93 -3.51
CA SER A 313 11.27 14.92 -4.56
C SER A 313 10.24 15.17 -5.68
N ILE A 314 10.49 14.56 -6.83
CA ILE A 314 9.64 14.64 -8.01
C ILE A 314 8.93 13.30 -8.23
N TRP A 315 7.60 13.32 -8.19
CA TRP A 315 6.75 12.15 -8.38
C TRP A 315 5.83 12.41 -9.57
N ARG A 316 6.21 11.93 -10.75
CA ARG A 316 5.52 12.31 -12.00
C ARG A 316 5.21 11.15 -12.92
N ASN A 317 4.19 11.30 -13.75
CA ASN A 317 3.87 10.32 -14.80
C ASN A 317 3.77 8.86 -14.30
N ASN A 318 3.42 8.64 -13.04
CA ASN A 318 3.12 7.33 -12.48
C ASN A 318 1.61 7.02 -12.60
N GLY A 319 1.19 5.82 -12.26
CA GLY A 319 -0.24 5.55 -12.00
C GLY A 319 -0.73 6.32 -10.76
N VAL A 320 0.06 6.33 -9.70
CA VAL A 320 -0.18 7.12 -8.49
C VAL A 320 1.14 7.75 -8.05
N GLY A 321 1.11 8.97 -7.51
CA GLY A 321 2.34 9.64 -7.08
C GLY A 321 2.92 9.03 -5.80
N ILE A 322 2.29 9.28 -4.66
CA ILE A 322 2.79 8.89 -3.33
C ILE A 322 1.70 8.13 -2.57
N VAL A 323 2.00 6.90 -2.12
CA VAL A 323 1.03 6.01 -1.46
C VAL A 323 1.62 5.35 -0.21
N PRO A 324 1.57 6.01 0.96
CA PRO A 324 1.66 5.29 2.22
C PRO A 324 0.31 4.63 2.51
N ASN A 325 0.26 3.31 2.64
CA ASN A 325 -0.97 2.53 2.75
C ASN A 325 -0.88 1.47 3.85
N THR A 326 -2.02 1.13 4.44
CA THR A 326 -2.14 -0.03 5.35
C THR A 326 -2.72 -1.21 4.59
N LEU A 327 -2.14 -2.40 4.72
CA LEU A 327 -2.65 -3.66 4.16
C LEU A 327 -2.48 -4.81 5.18
N ASP A 328 -3.27 -5.87 5.03
CA ASP A 328 -3.13 -7.13 5.79
C ASP A 328 -2.12 -8.10 5.16
N SER A 329 -1.64 -7.76 3.96
CA SER A 329 -0.60 -8.50 3.24
C SER A 329 0.78 -8.37 3.87
N GLU A 330 0.98 -7.45 4.82
CA GLU A 330 2.25 -7.18 5.52
C GLU A 330 2.07 -7.06 7.03
N LEU A 331 3.12 -7.29 7.80
CA LEU A 331 3.10 -7.09 9.26
C LEU A 331 3.05 -5.61 9.63
N LEU A 332 2.80 -5.35 10.92
CA LEU A 332 2.79 -4.02 11.54
C LEU A 332 1.73 -3.01 11.04
N PRO A 333 0.51 -3.42 10.61
CA PRO A 333 -0.54 -2.45 10.35
C PRO A 333 -1.00 -1.78 11.66
N PRO A 334 -1.52 -0.54 11.63
CA PRO A 334 -1.62 0.37 10.49
C PRO A 334 -0.42 1.32 10.37
N VAL A 335 -0.25 1.89 9.16
CA VAL A 335 0.69 2.99 8.89
C VAL A 335 0.40 4.20 9.78
N LYS A 336 1.45 4.75 10.41
CA LYS A 336 1.36 5.98 11.20
C LYS A 336 2.57 6.90 11.05
N GLU A 337 2.34 8.21 11.20
CA GLU A 337 3.39 9.24 11.33
C GLU A 337 4.35 9.36 10.12
N VAL A 338 3.79 9.42 8.90
CA VAL A 338 4.54 9.73 7.67
C VAL A 338 4.47 11.23 7.39
N THR A 339 5.60 11.85 7.03
CA THR A 339 5.68 13.26 6.65
C THR A 339 6.04 13.41 5.17
N ILE A 340 5.21 14.14 4.42
CA ILE A 340 5.37 14.40 2.99
C ILE A 340 5.48 15.90 2.79
N MET A 341 6.66 16.39 2.40
CA MET A 341 6.93 17.83 2.36
C MET A 341 7.83 18.30 1.21
N GLY A 342 7.53 19.44 0.60
CA GLY A 342 8.39 20.03 -0.43
C GLY A 342 8.40 19.29 -1.77
N ASN A 343 7.47 18.36 -2.00
CA ASN A 343 7.47 17.54 -3.21
C ASN A 343 6.74 18.22 -4.37
N ALA A 344 7.22 17.97 -5.59
CA ALA A 344 6.51 18.24 -6.83
C ALA A 344 5.86 16.93 -7.34
N VAL A 345 4.53 16.85 -7.24
CA VAL A 345 3.75 15.66 -7.61
C VAL A 345 2.86 16.04 -8.79
N TYR A 346 3.11 15.49 -9.99
CA TYR A 346 2.38 15.97 -11.16
C TYR A 346 2.16 14.96 -12.29
N ASN A 347 1.09 15.15 -13.05
CA ASN A 347 0.73 14.31 -14.20
C ASN A 347 0.66 12.79 -13.86
N ASN A 348 0.40 12.44 -12.60
CA ASN A 348 0.16 11.04 -12.20
C ASN A 348 -1.27 10.61 -12.56
N GLY A 349 -1.48 9.30 -12.62
CA GLY A 349 -2.69 8.70 -13.13
C GLY A 349 -2.60 8.21 -14.56
N ARG A 350 -1.41 7.78 -14.97
CA ARG A 350 -1.17 7.22 -16.29
C ARG A 350 -1.83 5.85 -16.40
N MET A 351 -2.29 5.54 -17.60
CA MET A 351 -2.99 4.29 -17.94
C MET A 351 -2.11 3.34 -18.76
N ASP A 352 -1.00 3.87 -19.22
CA ASP A 352 0.01 3.28 -20.10
C ASP A 352 1.35 3.15 -19.35
N VAL A 353 1.25 2.75 -18.09
CA VAL A 353 2.36 2.33 -17.23
C VAL A 353 2.13 0.90 -16.78
N PRO A 354 3.19 0.11 -16.56
CA PRO A 354 3.07 -1.22 -15.96
C PRO A 354 2.40 -1.11 -14.58
N MET A 355 1.39 -1.95 -14.31
CA MET A 355 0.59 -1.90 -13.08
C MET A 355 -0.03 -3.28 -12.81
N ARG A 356 -0.02 -3.74 -11.56
CA ARG A 356 -0.73 -4.97 -11.17
C ARG A 356 -2.19 -4.67 -10.84
N ALA A 357 -2.93 -5.72 -10.53
CA ALA A 357 -4.35 -5.60 -10.19
C ALA A 357 -4.56 -4.84 -8.87
N GLY A 358 -3.66 -5.02 -7.89
CA GLY A 358 -3.75 -4.45 -6.55
C GLY A 358 -3.58 -2.93 -6.48
N GLU A 359 -2.83 -2.31 -7.40
CA GLU A 359 -2.60 -0.85 -7.41
C GLU A 359 -3.66 -0.09 -8.21
N TRP A 360 -4.37 -0.77 -9.10
CA TRP A 360 -5.44 -0.21 -9.93
C TRP A 360 -6.56 0.52 -9.17
N PRO A 361 -7.00 0.09 -7.96
CA PRO A 361 -8.03 0.77 -7.16
C PRO A 361 -7.77 2.25 -6.90
N ILE A 362 -6.51 2.60 -6.69
CA ILE A 362 -6.07 3.94 -6.31
C ILE A 362 -5.44 4.71 -7.47
N ASN A 363 -5.41 4.14 -8.68
CA ASN A 363 -4.88 4.81 -9.87
C ASN A 363 -5.53 6.18 -10.08
N GLY A 364 -4.72 7.18 -10.39
CA GLY A 364 -5.18 8.53 -10.68
C GLY A 364 -5.05 9.56 -9.59
N ASN A 365 -4.55 9.17 -8.44
CA ASN A 365 -4.33 10.09 -7.33
C ASN A 365 -2.91 10.68 -7.38
N GLY A 366 -2.75 11.92 -6.93
CA GLY A 366 -1.43 12.52 -6.69
C GLY A 366 -0.79 11.92 -5.44
N ILE A 367 -1.38 12.22 -4.29
CA ILE A 367 -1.01 11.63 -2.98
C ILE A 367 -2.23 10.89 -2.45
N ALA A 368 -2.09 9.61 -2.09
CA ALA A 368 -3.16 8.80 -1.53
C ALA A 368 -2.75 8.27 -0.15
N LEU A 369 -3.39 8.79 0.90
CA LEU A 369 -3.27 8.28 2.28
C LEU A 369 -4.39 7.24 2.50
N MET A 370 -4.02 5.96 2.48
CA MET A 370 -4.92 4.83 2.58
C MET A 370 -4.78 4.12 3.94
N GLY A 371 -5.72 4.35 4.85
CA GLY A 371 -5.67 3.79 6.21
C GLY A 371 -4.64 4.43 7.14
N ASN A 372 -4.08 5.59 6.79
CA ASN A 372 -3.02 6.25 7.55
C ASN A 372 -3.49 6.90 8.84
N LYS A 373 -2.59 6.93 9.82
CA LYS A 373 -2.80 7.65 11.07
C LYS A 373 -1.76 8.74 11.27
N ARG A 374 -2.17 9.93 11.71
CA ARG A 374 -1.27 11.00 12.20
C ARG A 374 -0.18 11.39 11.21
N SER A 375 -0.45 11.29 9.90
CA SER A 375 0.50 11.68 8.85
C SER A 375 0.35 13.17 8.50
N LEU A 376 1.46 13.80 8.08
CA LEU A 376 1.53 15.21 7.72
C LEU A 376 1.83 15.35 6.22
N VAL A 377 0.94 16.03 5.49
CA VAL A 377 1.15 16.42 4.09
C VAL A 377 1.21 17.93 4.03
N GLU A 378 2.40 18.49 3.82
CA GLU A 378 2.61 19.92 3.94
C GLU A 378 3.54 20.52 2.88
N ARG A 379 3.23 21.73 2.40
CA ARG A 379 4.12 22.50 1.51
C ARG A 379 4.54 21.73 0.24
N ASN A 380 3.62 20.97 -0.35
CA ASN A 380 3.84 20.29 -1.62
C ASN A 380 3.14 21.04 -2.77
N ARG A 381 3.64 20.86 -4.00
CA ARG A 381 2.98 21.26 -5.26
C ARG A 381 2.41 20.01 -5.94
N ILE A 382 1.09 19.91 -6.02
CA ILE A 382 0.37 18.77 -6.58
C ILE A 382 -0.42 19.25 -7.81
N THR A 383 -0.22 18.65 -8.99
CA THR A 383 -0.76 19.21 -10.23
C THR A 383 -1.19 18.15 -11.26
N ASN A 384 -2.37 18.30 -11.86
CA ASN A 384 -2.86 17.50 -12.99
C ASN A 384 -2.97 15.98 -12.73
N HIS A 385 -3.82 15.59 -11.79
CA HIS A 385 -4.15 14.18 -11.56
C HIS A 385 -5.55 13.88 -12.08
N TRP A 386 -5.77 12.81 -12.84
CA TRP A 386 -7.10 12.60 -13.43
C TRP A 386 -8.18 12.27 -12.38
N ASN A 387 -7.81 11.72 -11.22
CA ASN A 387 -8.72 11.48 -10.10
C ASN A 387 -8.58 12.63 -9.09
N ASN A 388 -7.90 12.41 -7.96
CA ASN A 388 -7.75 13.44 -6.93
C ASN A 388 -6.31 13.94 -6.80
N GLY A 389 -6.14 15.18 -6.34
CA GLY A 389 -4.83 15.72 -6.00
C GLY A 389 -4.28 15.06 -4.74
N ILE A 390 -4.94 15.31 -3.60
CA ILE A 390 -4.68 14.64 -2.33
C ILE A 390 -5.94 13.88 -1.91
N TYR A 391 -5.82 12.58 -1.71
CA TYR A 391 -6.91 11.70 -1.29
C TYR A 391 -6.59 11.06 0.06
N VAL A 392 -7.48 11.23 1.02
CA VAL A 392 -7.42 10.56 2.34
C VAL A 392 -8.62 9.64 2.44
N ALA A 393 -8.40 8.35 2.62
CA ALA A 393 -9.49 7.38 2.70
C ALA A 393 -9.14 6.21 3.61
N PRO A 394 -10.13 5.51 4.18
CA PRO A 394 -9.85 4.23 4.83
C PRO A 394 -9.33 3.20 3.82
N MET A 395 -8.60 2.21 4.32
CA MET A 395 -8.34 0.98 3.56
C MET A 395 -9.29 -0.11 4.02
N LEU A 396 -9.84 -0.84 3.06
CA LEU A 396 -10.57 -2.08 3.30
C LEU A 396 -9.79 -3.21 2.63
N ASP A 397 -9.32 -4.12 3.46
CA ASP A 397 -8.69 -5.38 3.08
C ASP A 397 -9.40 -6.49 3.90
N ASP A 398 -8.71 -7.54 4.37
CA ASP A 398 -9.27 -8.49 5.35
C ASP A 398 -9.81 -7.76 6.60
N ASN A 399 -9.14 -6.68 7.00
CA ASN A 399 -9.53 -5.78 8.06
C ASN A 399 -9.88 -4.38 7.53
N PHE A 400 -10.67 -3.65 8.33
CA PHE A 400 -11.01 -2.27 8.06
C PHE A 400 -10.06 -1.31 8.79
N TYR A 401 -9.31 -0.53 8.04
CA TYR A 401 -8.35 0.45 8.55
C TYR A 401 -8.84 1.88 8.31
N SER A 402 -9.25 2.56 9.37
CA SER A 402 -9.64 3.96 9.30
C SER A 402 -8.44 4.89 9.10
N SER A 403 -8.62 5.92 8.27
CA SER A 403 -7.69 7.04 8.20
C SER A 403 -8.03 8.09 9.25
N ASP A 404 -7.08 8.39 10.15
CA ASP A 404 -7.32 9.19 11.36
C ASP A 404 -6.24 10.26 11.56
N GLU A 405 -6.62 11.43 12.09
CA GLU A 405 -5.67 12.43 12.60
C GLU A 405 -4.62 12.92 11.59
N ASN A 406 -4.86 12.75 10.28
CA ASN A 406 -3.95 13.24 9.25
C ASN A 406 -4.12 14.75 9.07
N ILE A 407 -2.99 15.44 8.85
CA ILE A 407 -2.92 16.89 8.71
C ILE A 407 -2.49 17.23 7.29
N ILE A 408 -3.36 17.91 6.55
CA ILE A 408 -3.11 18.32 5.17
C ILE A 408 -3.08 19.84 5.14
N ARG A 409 -1.90 20.45 5.01
CA ARG A 409 -1.80 21.91 5.14
C ARG A 409 -0.81 22.59 4.21
N ASN A 410 -1.08 23.85 3.87
CA ASN A 410 -0.14 24.71 3.14
C ASN A 410 0.35 24.12 1.81
N ASN A 411 -0.42 23.24 1.17
CA ASN A 411 -0.11 22.68 -0.14
C ASN A 411 -0.74 23.54 -1.25
N VAL A 412 -0.16 23.50 -2.45
CA VAL A 412 -0.80 24.02 -3.66
C VAL A 412 -1.26 22.84 -4.51
N VAL A 413 -2.57 22.70 -4.72
CA VAL A 413 -3.19 21.56 -5.38
C VAL A 413 -4.11 22.02 -6.50
N GLU A 414 -3.74 21.69 -7.74
CA GLU A 414 -4.39 22.25 -8.93
C GLU A 414 -4.61 21.23 -10.04
N GLY A 415 -5.59 21.49 -10.92
CA GLY A 415 -5.78 20.74 -12.15
C GLY A 415 -6.22 19.29 -11.98
N SER A 416 -6.69 18.88 -10.79
CA SER A 416 -7.12 17.48 -10.58
C SER A 416 -8.55 17.25 -11.09
N GLY A 417 -8.81 16.11 -11.73
CA GLY A 417 -10.03 15.85 -12.50
C GLY A 417 -11.29 15.75 -11.65
N ARG A 418 -11.26 14.96 -10.57
CA ARG A 418 -12.39 14.78 -9.63
C ARG A 418 -12.38 15.85 -8.54
N ALA A 419 -11.30 15.93 -7.75
CA ALA A 419 -11.16 16.93 -6.69
C ALA A 419 -9.69 17.24 -6.43
N ASP A 420 -9.38 18.49 -6.07
CA ASP A 420 -8.02 18.83 -5.65
C ASP A 420 -7.76 18.23 -4.25
N LEU A 421 -8.72 18.33 -3.33
CA LEU A 421 -8.69 17.67 -2.02
C LEU A 421 -9.86 16.72 -1.83
N ALA A 422 -9.62 15.49 -1.38
CA ALA A 422 -10.67 14.50 -1.13
C ALA A 422 -10.49 13.77 0.21
N LEU A 423 -11.60 13.59 0.94
CA LEU A 423 -11.71 12.79 2.15
C LEU A 423 -12.79 11.71 1.94
N GLY A 424 -12.37 10.51 1.56
CA GLY A 424 -13.23 9.34 1.36
C GLY A 424 -13.68 8.72 2.68
N GLY A 425 -14.94 8.30 2.74
CA GLY A 425 -15.58 7.75 3.93
C GLY A 425 -15.76 6.23 3.92
N PRO A 426 -15.91 5.58 5.09
CA PRO A 426 -15.95 6.17 6.43
C PRO A 426 -14.55 6.52 6.96
N ALA A 427 -14.23 7.82 7.04
CA ALA A 427 -12.98 8.30 7.58
C ALA A 427 -13.07 8.37 9.11
N GLY A 428 -11.96 8.11 9.80
CA GLY A 428 -11.94 8.29 11.23
C GLY A 428 -11.77 9.75 11.65
N PRO A 429 -11.74 9.99 12.98
CA PRO A 429 -11.70 11.33 13.53
C PRO A 429 -10.37 12.04 13.28
N GLY A 430 -10.33 13.34 13.53
CA GLY A 430 -9.09 14.10 13.66
C GLY A 430 -8.44 14.56 12.36
N ASN A 431 -8.81 14.01 11.19
CA ASN A 431 -8.34 14.51 9.90
C ASN A 431 -8.69 16.00 9.73
N CYS A 432 -7.74 16.81 9.25
CA CYS A 432 -7.95 18.23 9.08
C CYS A 432 -7.20 18.83 7.88
N PHE A 433 -7.76 19.91 7.34
CA PHE A 433 -7.28 20.60 6.14
C PHE A 433 -7.11 22.09 6.42
N GLN A 434 -5.93 22.66 6.18
CA GLN A 434 -5.68 24.07 6.50
C GLN A 434 -4.72 24.77 5.54
N GLY A 435 -5.05 25.97 5.07
CA GLY A 435 -4.11 26.80 4.30
C GLY A 435 -3.70 26.22 2.95
N ASN A 436 -4.38 25.17 2.46
CA ASN A 436 -4.15 24.64 1.12
C ASN A 436 -4.76 25.58 0.08
N ASP A 437 -3.99 25.90 -0.96
CA ASP A 437 -4.49 26.54 -2.17
C ASP A 437 -5.05 25.44 -3.09
N ALA A 438 -6.38 25.29 -3.09
CA ALA A 438 -7.09 24.24 -3.81
C ALA A 438 -8.46 24.76 -4.28
N ALA A 439 -8.81 24.51 -5.54
CA ALA A 439 -10.04 25.04 -6.12
C ALA A 439 -11.26 24.17 -5.79
N THR A 440 -11.10 22.85 -5.79
CA THR A 440 -12.19 21.91 -5.50
C THR A 440 -11.87 20.96 -4.36
N SER A 441 -12.87 20.70 -3.51
CA SER A 441 -12.75 19.71 -2.45
C SER A 441 -13.94 18.78 -2.42
N MET A 442 -13.73 17.57 -1.91
CA MET A 442 -14.76 16.56 -1.72
C MET A 442 -14.65 15.94 -0.33
N PRO A 443 -15.62 16.17 0.58
CA PRO A 443 -16.81 17.02 0.39
C PRO A 443 -16.46 18.51 0.14
N PRO A 444 -17.37 19.30 -0.45
CA PRO A 444 -17.14 20.73 -0.64
C PRO A 444 -16.88 21.46 0.69
N GLY A 445 -15.88 22.34 0.70
CA GLY A 445 -15.53 23.15 1.87
C GLY A 445 -14.68 22.43 2.92
N LEU A 446 -13.90 21.40 2.56
CA LEU A 446 -13.03 20.66 3.49
C LEU A 446 -12.19 21.59 4.37
N SER A 447 -11.47 22.55 3.78
CA SER A 447 -10.60 23.50 4.49
C SER A 447 -11.35 24.41 5.48
N THR A 448 -12.66 24.57 5.30
CA THR A 448 -13.52 25.41 6.16
C THR A 448 -14.20 24.58 7.25
N LEU A 449 -14.73 23.40 6.90
CA LEU A 449 -15.59 22.58 7.75
C LEU A 449 -14.82 21.53 8.57
N LEU A 450 -13.58 21.25 8.17
CA LEU A 450 -12.62 20.36 8.81
C LEU A 450 -11.26 21.07 8.97
N SER A 451 -11.28 22.32 9.43
CA SER A 451 -10.06 23.11 9.62
C SER A 451 -9.25 22.64 10.83
N CYS A 452 -7.93 22.60 10.72
CA CYS A 452 -7.07 22.16 11.83
C CYS A 452 -7.20 23.03 13.09
N ASN A 453 -7.38 24.35 12.91
CA ASN A 453 -7.57 25.34 13.98
C ASN A 453 -9.03 25.83 14.11
N GLY A 454 -9.98 25.14 13.48
CA GLY A 454 -11.37 25.61 13.36
C GLY A 454 -12.39 24.50 13.61
N PRO A 455 -13.62 24.61 13.06
CA PRO A 455 -14.65 23.61 13.25
C PRO A 455 -14.23 22.26 12.64
N ARG A 456 -14.57 21.17 13.34
CA ARG A 456 -14.34 19.78 12.92
C ARG A 456 -15.67 19.04 12.81
N LEU A 457 -16.47 19.41 11.82
CA LEU A 457 -17.78 18.80 11.61
C LEU A 457 -17.63 17.31 11.23
N PRO A 458 -18.62 16.44 11.54
CA PRO A 458 -18.53 15.01 11.26
C PRO A 458 -18.78 14.66 9.77
N LEU A 459 -18.15 15.39 8.84
CA LEU A 459 -18.23 15.14 7.39
C LEU A 459 -17.25 14.04 6.97
N ARG A 460 -17.54 12.80 7.39
CA ARG A 460 -16.63 11.65 7.25
C ARG A 460 -17.16 10.52 6.36
N LEU A 461 -18.25 10.77 5.64
CA LEU A 461 -19.01 9.77 4.90
C LEU A 461 -19.14 10.15 3.42
N GLU A 462 -18.09 10.70 2.81
CA GLU A 462 -18.07 10.89 1.36
C GLU A 462 -17.85 9.52 0.70
N LEU A 463 -18.93 8.94 0.20
CA LEU A 463 -18.90 7.56 -0.30
C LEU A 463 -18.56 7.46 -1.79
N THR A 464 -18.60 8.54 -2.56
CA THR A 464 -18.45 8.44 -4.01
C THR A 464 -17.00 8.15 -4.43
N ALA A 465 -16.02 8.80 -3.81
CA ALA A 465 -14.62 8.49 -4.07
C ALA A 465 -14.23 7.08 -3.58
N PHE A 466 -14.75 6.68 -2.42
CA PHE A 466 -14.50 5.36 -1.83
C PHE A 466 -15.12 4.22 -2.65
N THR A 467 -16.36 4.36 -3.09
CA THR A 467 -17.05 3.32 -3.87
C THR A 467 -16.49 3.18 -5.29
N ASP A 468 -15.95 4.26 -5.86
CA ASP A 468 -15.21 4.17 -7.12
C ASP A 468 -13.92 3.33 -7.01
N MET A 469 -13.22 3.42 -5.86
CA MET A 469 -12.07 2.57 -5.56
C MET A 469 -12.49 1.09 -5.51
N ALA A 470 -13.60 0.77 -4.85
CA ALA A 470 -14.14 -0.60 -4.84
C ALA A 470 -14.50 -1.10 -6.25
N GLY A 471 -15.14 -0.25 -7.07
CA GLY A 471 -15.43 -0.59 -8.47
C GLY A 471 -14.17 -0.87 -9.30
N ARG A 472 -13.07 -0.15 -9.04
CA ARG A 472 -11.77 -0.42 -9.64
C ARG A 472 -11.13 -1.69 -9.10
N ALA A 473 -11.23 -1.99 -7.81
CA ALA A 473 -10.78 -3.28 -7.27
C ALA A 473 -11.41 -4.45 -8.03
N VAL A 474 -12.71 -4.39 -8.29
CA VAL A 474 -13.40 -5.39 -9.14
C VAL A 474 -12.82 -5.41 -10.55
N GLN A 475 -12.55 -4.26 -11.18
CA GLN A 475 -11.91 -4.24 -12.50
C GLN A 475 -10.52 -4.90 -12.50
N GLY A 476 -9.70 -4.62 -11.48
CA GLY A 476 -8.36 -5.18 -11.33
C GLY A 476 -8.41 -6.70 -11.17
N ALA A 477 -9.24 -7.19 -10.24
CA ALA A 477 -9.44 -8.62 -10.00
C ALA A 477 -9.95 -9.38 -11.24
N GLN A 478 -10.73 -8.72 -12.09
CA GLN A 478 -11.24 -9.30 -13.36
C GLN A 478 -10.28 -9.10 -14.55
N GLY A 479 -9.11 -8.47 -14.34
CA GLY A 479 -8.14 -8.19 -15.40
C GLY A 479 -8.62 -7.18 -16.45
N TRP A 480 -9.59 -6.32 -16.09
CA TRP A 480 -10.12 -5.27 -16.98
C TRP A 480 -9.25 -4.01 -17.02
N ASN A 481 -8.26 -3.90 -16.13
CA ASN A 481 -7.25 -2.85 -16.16
C ASN A 481 -6.28 -3.05 -17.35
N PRO A 482 -5.70 -1.97 -17.90
CA PRO A 482 -4.72 -2.08 -18.98
C PRO A 482 -3.52 -2.96 -18.59
N GLN A 483 -3.20 -3.92 -19.44
CA GLN A 483 -2.06 -4.82 -19.25
C GLN A 483 -0.85 -4.29 -20.03
N ILE A 484 -0.08 -3.42 -19.39
CA ILE A 484 1.10 -2.78 -20.01
C ILE A 484 2.34 -3.62 -19.72
N PRO A 485 3.08 -4.09 -20.74
CA PRO A 485 4.30 -4.86 -20.53
C PRO A 485 5.39 -4.06 -19.83
N ILE A 486 6.16 -4.72 -18.96
CA ILE A 486 7.41 -4.14 -18.43
C ILE A 486 8.37 -3.85 -19.58
N GLY A 487 9.21 -2.82 -19.42
CA GLY A 487 10.18 -2.44 -20.44
C GLY A 487 9.60 -1.58 -21.55
N SER A 488 8.27 -1.44 -21.65
CA SER A 488 7.61 -0.69 -22.72
C SER A 488 7.57 0.83 -22.51
N VAL A 489 7.81 1.31 -21.28
CA VAL A 489 7.81 2.74 -20.97
C VAL A 489 9.11 3.42 -21.40
N PRO A 490 9.09 4.74 -21.64
CA PRO A 490 10.29 5.50 -21.99
C PRO A 490 11.42 5.29 -20.98
N LYS A 491 12.64 5.09 -21.47
CA LYS A 491 13.82 5.02 -20.61
C LYS A 491 14.24 6.43 -20.18
N PRO A 492 14.77 6.59 -18.95
CA PRO A 492 15.30 7.87 -18.51
C PRO A 492 16.39 8.40 -19.45
N PRO A 493 16.51 9.73 -19.60
CA PRO A 493 17.74 10.31 -20.12
C PRO A 493 18.91 10.03 -19.16
N PRO A 494 20.17 10.26 -19.58
CA PRO A 494 21.31 10.19 -18.67
C PRO A 494 21.08 11.03 -17.41
N GLN A 495 21.28 10.42 -16.25
CA GLN A 495 21.07 11.04 -14.95
C GLN A 495 22.34 11.75 -14.46
N PRO A 496 22.22 12.78 -13.60
CA PRO A 496 23.39 13.42 -12.98
C PRO A 496 24.26 12.41 -12.22
N GLN A 497 25.58 12.58 -12.38
CA GLN A 497 26.59 11.80 -11.67
C GLN A 497 26.67 12.21 -10.20
N MET A 498 27.12 11.27 -9.36
CA MET A 498 27.49 11.56 -7.98
C MET A 498 28.65 12.58 -7.93
N PRO A 499 28.55 13.66 -7.13
CA PRO A 499 29.65 14.60 -6.93
C PRO A 499 30.91 13.89 -6.40
N GLY A 500 32.06 14.16 -7.03
CA GLY A 500 33.32 13.49 -6.71
C GLY A 500 33.51 12.12 -7.38
N GLY A 501 32.44 11.50 -7.91
CA GLY A 501 32.50 10.23 -8.63
C GLY A 501 33.24 9.14 -7.84
N ALA A 502 34.24 8.51 -8.48
CA ALA A 502 35.08 7.50 -7.86
C ALA A 502 35.80 7.98 -6.58
N GLU A 503 36.21 9.24 -6.55
CA GLU A 503 36.99 9.85 -5.46
C GLU A 503 36.12 10.43 -4.33
N ALA A 504 34.80 10.28 -4.40
CA ALA A 504 33.91 10.71 -3.33
C ALA A 504 34.25 9.98 -2.02
N PRO A 505 34.06 10.59 -0.83
CA PRO A 505 34.29 9.91 0.43
C PRO A 505 33.49 8.59 0.51
N VAL A 506 34.13 7.52 0.96
CA VAL A 506 33.48 6.22 1.19
C VAL A 506 32.63 6.33 2.45
N ARG A 507 31.31 6.18 2.30
CA ARG A 507 30.34 6.35 3.39
C ARG A 507 29.37 5.16 3.43
N PRO A 508 29.64 4.17 4.30
CA PRO A 508 28.66 3.15 4.65
C PRO A 508 27.36 3.77 5.17
N ALA A 509 26.27 3.02 5.13
CA ALA A 509 24.96 3.45 5.57
C ALA A 509 24.79 3.35 7.11
N VAL A 510 25.71 3.93 7.88
CA VAL A 510 25.67 3.88 9.35
C VAL A 510 25.09 5.18 9.89
N ASN A 511 24.02 5.11 10.68
CA ASN A 511 23.31 6.25 11.29
C ASN A 511 22.81 7.28 10.26
N VAL A 512 22.46 6.84 9.05
CA VAL A 512 22.13 7.75 7.94
C VAL A 512 20.89 8.59 8.22
N PHE A 513 19.94 8.09 9.00
CA PHE A 513 18.78 8.85 9.43
C PHE A 513 19.15 9.89 10.49
N ALA A 514 19.90 9.47 11.51
CA ALA A 514 20.27 10.35 12.63
C ALA A 514 21.22 11.48 12.19
N ASP A 515 22.11 11.18 11.24
CA ASP A 515 23.07 12.14 10.68
C ASP A 515 22.46 13.00 9.57
N TYR A 516 21.24 12.70 9.12
CA TYR A 516 20.57 13.49 8.09
C TYR A 516 20.26 14.90 8.61
N PRO A 517 20.72 15.96 7.93
CA PRO A 517 20.55 17.35 8.39
C PRO A 517 19.11 17.84 8.12
N LEU A 518 18.13 17.28 8.83
CA LEU A 518 16.72 17.60 8.65
C LEU A 518 16.42 19.02 9.13
N ASP A 519 16.16 19.93 8.20
CA ASP A 519 15.62 21.26 8.46
C ASP A 519 14.26 21.42 7.78
N MET A 520 13.20 21.15 8.54
CA MET A 520 11.83 21.24 8.04
C MET A 520 11.40 22.68 7.76
N ASP A 521 11.97 23.66 8.46
CA ASP A 521 11.60 25.07 8.33
C ASP A 521 12.18 25.68 7.05
N ALA A 522 13.28 25.13 6.54
CA ALA A 522 13.86 25.51 5.24
C ALA A 522 13.05 25.03 4.03
N ILE A 523 12.20 24.00 4.17
CA ILE A 523 11.47 23.40 3.05
C ILE A 523 10.24 24.24 2.69
N THR A 524 10.20 24.74 1.46
CA THR A 524 9.09 25.55 0.91
C THR A 524 8.27 24.77 -0.12
N VAL A 525 7.11 25.31 -0.52
CA VAL A 525 6.38 24.80 -1.68
C VAL A 525 7.25 24.97 -2.93
N PRO A 526 7.52 23.91 -3.71
CA PRO A 526 8.29 24.05 -4.94
C PRO A 526 7.49 24.80 -6.00
N ASP A 527 8.21 25.47 -6.90
CA ASP A 527 7.61 26.09 -8.08
C ASP A 527 6.93 25.05 -8.98
N LEU A 528 6.02 25.51 -9.84
CA LEU A 528 5.46 24.66 -10.89
C LEU A 528 6.61 24.21 -11.82
N PRO A 529 6.84 22.89 -12.02
CA PRO A 529 7.97 22.43 -12.81
C PRO A 529 7.91 22.92 -14.26
N ASP A 530 9.08 23.17 -14.84
CA ASP A 530 9.21 23.64 -16.21
C ASP A 530 8.49 22.71 -17.22
N GLY A 531 7.73 23.32 -18.13
CA GLY A 531 6.95 22.59 -19.13
C GLY A 531 5.66 21.94 -18.61
N VAL A 532 5.36 22.04 -17.32
CA VAL A 532 4.06 21.60 -16.77
C VAL A 532 3.07 22.76 -16.88
N THR A 533 1.98 22.54 -17.60
CA THR A 533 0.85 23.47 -17.66
C THR A 533 -0.31 22.92 -16.86
N VAL A 534 -0.95 23.74 -16.00
CA VAL A 534 -2.15 23.32 -15.28
C VAL A 534 -3.31 23.12 -16.27
N THR A 535 -3.73 21.87 -16.45
CA THR A 535 -4.85 21.52 -17.34
C THR A 535 -6.11 21.30 -16.49
N GLN A 536 -7.04 22.26 -16.49
CA GLN A 536 -8.29 22.15 -15.71
C GLN A 536 -9.36 21.31 -16.43
N THR A 537 -9.03 20.10 -16.87
CA THR A 537 -10.04 19.19 -17.42
C THR A 537 -10.74 18.47 -16.26
N LYS A 538 -11.68 19.16 -15.61
CA LYS A 538 -12.53 18.53 -14.59
C LYS A 538 -13.37 17.45 -15.25
N THR A 539 -13.32 16.23 -14.72
CA THR A 539 -14.16 15.16 -15.22
C THR A 539 -15.61 15.47 -14.83
N PRO A 540 -16.61 15.29 -15.72
CA PRO A 540 -18.00 15.52 -15.35
C PRO A 540 -18.38 14.65 -14.16
N THR A 541 -18.71 15.29 -13.04
CA THR A 541 -19.22 14.58 -11.85
C THR A 541 -20.67 14.92 -11.60
N LEU A 542 -21.49 13.92 -11.24
CA LEU A 542 -22.84 14.11 -10.72
C LEU A 542 -22.86 13.77 -9.23
N PHE A 543 -22.89 14.80 -8.36
CA PHE A 543 -22.76 14.64 -6.89
C PHE A 543 -21.48 13.88 -6.47
N GLY A 544 -20.34 14.11 -7.13
CA GLY A 544 -19.08 13.41 -6.87
C GLY A 544 -18.86 12.13 -7.69
N LEU A 545 -19.94 11.54 -8.25
CA LEU A 545 -19.89 10.40 -9.15
C LEU A 545 -19.23 10.76 -10.49
N LEU A 546 -18.17 10.07 -10.91
CA LEU A 546 -17.63 10.26 -12.26
C LEU A 546 -18.62 9.75 -13.32
N VAL A 547 -19.04 10.63 -14.23
CA VAL A 547 -19.95 10.30 -15.34
C VAL A 547 -19.09 10.14 -16.61
N GLY A 548 -18.98 8.90 -17.11
CA GLY A 548 -18.18 8.57 -18.30
C GLY A 548 -17.07 7.54 -18.10
N GLY A 549 -16.94 6.99 -16.88
CA GLY A 549 -16.09 5.82 -16.62
C GLY A 549 -16.77 4.50 -17.01
N TYR A 550 -16.13 3.37 -16.66
CA TYR A 550 -16.76 2.05 -16.80
C TYR A 550 -18.12 2.00 -16.10
N TRP A 551 -19.08 1.31 -16.72
CA TRP A 551 -20.45 1.22 -16.22
C TRP A 551 -20.51 0.66 -14.79
N ILE A 552 -19.59 -0.25 -14.43
CA ILE A 552 -19.52 -0.84 -13.10
C ILE A 552 -19.22 0.22 -12.02
N ASN A 553 -18.30 1.16 -12.27
CA ASN A 553 -18.00 2.26 -11.35
C ASN A 553 -19.16 3.22 -11.21
N THR A 554 -19.85 3.46 -12.33
CA THR A 554 -21.07 4.26 -12.35
C THR A 554 -22.13 3.59 -11.48
N LEU A 555 -22.30 2.26 -11.55
CA LEU A 555 -23.20 1.53 -10.67
C LEU A 555 -22.75 1.56 -9.20
N PHE A 556 -21.47 1.32 -8.91
CA PHE A 556 -20.96 1.35 -7.55
C PHE A 556 -21.16 2.72 -6.90
N GLY A 557 -20.90 3.82 -7.60
CA GLY A 557 -21.16 5.12 -7.02
C GLY A 557 -22.66 5.51 -7.04
N LEU A 558 -23.45 5.04 -8.01
CA LEU A 558 -24.90 5.24 -8.04
C LEU A 558 -25.58 4.53 -6.86
N TYR A 559 -25.25 3.27 -6.59
CA TYR A 559 -25.85 2.49 -5.50
C TYR A 559 -25.14 2.71 -4.16
N GLY A 560 -23.82 2.93 -4.20
CA GLY A 560 -22.96 3.11 -3.04
C GLY A 560 -23.06 4.48 -2.38
N GLY A 561 -23.23 5.56 -3.17
CA GLY A 561 -23.40 6.92 -2.67
C GLY A 561 -24.78 7.52 -2.96
N LEU A 562 -25.16 7.56 -4.23
CA LEU A 562 -26.34 8.29 -4.70
C LEU A 562 -27.67 7.66 -4.27
N ALA A 563 -27.78 6.34 -4.22
CA ALA A 563 -28.97 5.64 -3.75
C ALA A 563 -29.17 5.88 -2.25
N LEU A 564 -28.11 5.77 -1.44
CA LEU A 564 -28.18 6.11 -0.01
C LEU A 564 -28.61 7.56 0.21
N MET A 565 -28.06 8.52 -0.53
CA MET A 565 -28.48 9.92 -0.47
C MET A 565 -29.93 10.12 -0.93
N SER A 566 -30.35 9.46 -2.01
CA SER A 566 -31.72 9.53 -2.53
C SER A 566 -32.73 8.91 -1.57
N LEU A 567 -32.37 7.79 -0.94
CA LEU A 567 -33.14 7.13 0.11
C LEU A 567 -33.25 8.01 1.35
N PHE A 568 -32.14 8.60 1.79
CA PHE A 568 -32.14 9.55 2.90
C PHE A 568 -33.03 10.76 2.59
N ALA A 569 -32.95 11.34 1.39
CA ALA A 569 -33.79 12.46 0.98
C ALA A 569 -35.29 12.08 0.98
N LEU A 570 -35.64 10.89 0.49
CA LEU A 570 -36.99 10.34 0.54
C LEU A 570 -37.48 10.12 1.97
N TRP A 571 -36.66 9.50 2.83
CA TRP A 571 -36.98 9.30 4.24
C TRP A 571 -37.17 10.61 4.97
N LEU A 572 -36.31 11.60 4.71
CA LEU A 572 -36.38 12.94 5.28
C LEU A 572 -37.68 13.64 4.86
N ALA A 573 -38.01 13.63 3.57
CA ALA A 573 -39.24 14.22 3.06
C ALA A 573 -40.48 13.56 3.67
N LEU A 574 -40.52 12.23 3.76
CA LEU A 574 -41.62 11.49 4.37
C LEU A 574 -41.76 11.76 5.87
N ALA A 575 -40.65 11.85 6.60
CA ALA A 575 -40.68 12.13 8.03
C ALA A 575 -41.13 13.56 8.33
N LEU A 576 -40.68 14.54 7.54
CA LEU A 576 -41.13 15.94 7.65
C LEU A 576 -42.61 16.09 7.24
N TRP A 577 -43.06 15.36 6.22
CA TRP A 577 -44.47 15.32 5.83
C TRP A 577 -45.35 14.70 6.94
N ASP A 578 -44.92 13.57 7.52
CA ASP A 578 -45.63 12.93 8.64
C ASP A 578 -45.69 13.85 9.88
N LEU A 579 -44.60 14.55 10.20
CA LEU A 579 -44.57 15.55 11.28
C LEU A 579 -45.49 16.74 11.03
N SER A 580 -45.51 17.28 9.80
CA SER A 580 -46.29 18.46 9.45
C SER A 580 -47.79 18.20 9.36
N THR A 581 -48.19 16.95 9.07
CA THR A 581 -49.60 16.57 8.97
C THR A 581 -50.20 16.08 10.30
N ASP A 582 -49.40 15.92 11.35
CA ASP A 582 -49.80 15.39 12.67
C ASP A 582 -49.92 16.43 13.79
N THR A 583 -50.30 17.66 13.45
CA THR A 583 -50.42 18.78 14.41
C THR A 583 -51.50 18.56 15.48
N ALA A 584 -52.49 17.70 15.24
CA ALA A 584 -53.57 17.43 16.19
C ALA A 584 -53.20 16.43 17.33
N ARG A 585 -52.19 15.58 17.13
CA ARG A 585 -51.76 14.56 18.13
C ARG A 585 -50.48 14.91 18.86
N ARG A 586 -49.81 16.01 18.47
CA ARG A 586 -48.47 16.37 18.94
C ARG A 586 -48.44 17.78 19.49
N SER A 587 -47.75 17.94 20.61
CA SER A 587 -47.41 19.27 21.09
C SER A 587 -46.41 19.93 20.14
N ARG A 588 -46.42 21.27 20.08
CA ARG A 588 -45.41 22.04 19.33
C ARG A 588 -43.98 21.66 19.69
N GLY A 589 -43.71 21.42 20.99
CA GLY A 589 -42.39 21.00 21.46
C GLY A 589 -41.96 19.64 20.92
N SER A 590 -42.90 18.69 20.79
CA SER A 590 -42.61 17.36 20.20
C SER A 590 -42.30 17.48 18.71
N VAL A 591 -43.05 18.28 17.96
CA VAL A 591 -42.79 18.52 16.54
C VAL A 591 -41.42 19.15 16.36
N LEU A 592 -41.12 20.22 17.08
CA LEU A 592 -39.82 20.90 17.02
C LEU A 592 -38.67 19.98 17.44
N GLY A 593 -38.85 19.17 18.49
CA GLY A 593 -37.83 18.23 18.96
C GLY A 593 -37.50 17.16 17.93
N TRP A 594 -38.50 16.55 17.30
CA TRP A 594 -38.27 15.54 16.26
C TRP A 594 -37.76 16.14 14.95
N THR A 595 -38.24 17.32 14.56
CA THR A 595 -37.65 18.06 13.43
C THR A 595 -36.18 18.35 13.67
N GLY A 596 -35.81 18.78 14.88
CA GLY A 596 -34.41 18.97 15.26
C GLY A 596 -33.61 17.66 15.21
N ALA A 597 -34.13 16.57 15.79
CA ALA A 597 -33.47 15.27 15.77
C ALA A 597 -33.21 14.76 14.34
N ILE A 598 -34.19 14.88 13.45
CA ILE A 598 -34.09 14.42 12.06
C ILE A 598 -33.13 15.29 11.23
N LEU A 599 -33.13 16.61 11.43
CA LEU A 599 -32.29 17.53 10.65
C LEU A 599 -30.85 17.59 11.15
N PHE A 600 -30.63 17.52 12.46
CA PHE A 600 -29.30 17.69 13.07
C PHE A 600 -28.60 16.37 13.42
N VAL A 601 -29.30 15.24 13.38
CA VAL A 601 -28.71 13.90 13.52
C VAL A 601 -29.09 13.07 12.29
N PRO A 602 -28.41 13.27 11.13
CA PRO A 602 -28.73 12.56 9.90
C PRO A 602 -28.69 11.04 10.11
N LEU A 603 -29.56 10.32 9.40
CA LEU A 603 -29.81 8.88 9.50
C LEU A 603 -30.35 8.41 10.87
N LEU A 604 -29.63 8.63 11.97
CA LEU A 604 -30.01 8.17 13.30
C LEU A 604 -31.27 8.88 13.83
N GLY A 605 -31.42 10.17 13.57
CA GLY A 605 -32.63 10.93 13.91
C GLY A 605 -33.87 10.43 13.16
N LEU A 606 -33.71 10.02 11.90
CA LEU A 606 -34.78 9.38 11.11
C LEU A 606 -35.12 8.00 11.64
N ILE A 607 -34.12 7.17 11.93
CA ILE A 607 -34.32 5.85 12.53
C ILE A 607 -35.05 6.00 13.86
N ALA A 608 -34.58 6.89 14.74
CA ALA A 608 -35.20 7.17 16.02
C ALA A 608 -36.64 7.69 15.86
N TYR A 609 -36.90 8.55 14.88
CA TYR A 609 -38.25 9.03 14.59
C TYR A 609 -39.19 7.91 14.15
N TYR A 610 -38.76 7.03 13.25
CA TYR A 610 -39.61 5.93 12.79
C TYR A 610 -39.83 4.85 13.86
N VAL A 611 -38.86 4.63 14.75
CA VAL A 611 -38.96 3.67 15.86
C VAL A 611 -39.79 4.24 17.01
N ALA A 612 -39.42 5.42 17.51
CA ALA A 612 -39.95 5.98 18.77
C ALA A 612 -40.79 7.25 18.58
N GLY A 613 -40.69 7.91 17.43
CA GLY A 613 -41.35 9.18 17.14
C GLY A 613 -42.85 9.08 16.85
N LYS A 614 -43.50 7.94 17.12
CA LYS A 614 -44.96 7.72 16.96
C LYS A 614 -45.52 8.08 15.57
N SER A 615 -44.75 7.79 14.52
CA SER A 615 -45.13 8.05 13.12
C SER A 615 -46.49 7.41 12.75
N ARG A 616 -47.27 8.06 11.88
CA ARG A 616 -48.57 7.54 11.41
C ARG A 616 -48.43 6.41 10.40
N LEU A 617 -47.23 6.24 9.84
CA LEU A 617 -46.97 5.18 8.89
C LEU A 617 -47.20 3.81 9.56
N PRO A 618 -47.89 2.89 8.89
CA PRO A 618 -48.09 1.55 9.43
C PRO A 618 -46.74 0.87 9.68
N VAL A 619 -46.67 -0.01 10.67
CA VAL A 619 -45.42 -0.66 11.10
C VAL A 619 -44.67 -1.28 9.91
N TRP A 620 -45.38 -1.95 8.99
CA TRP A 620 -44.77 -2.54 7.81
C TRP A 620 -44.10 -1.50 6.90
N ALA A 621 -44.68 -0.30 6.74
CA ALA A 621 -44.10 0.75 5.91
C ALA A 621 -42.87 1.36 6.57
N ARG A 622 -42.88 1.50 7.91
CA ARG A 622 -41.71 1.95 8.69
C ARG A 622 -40.57 0.93 8.63
N LEU A 623 -40.87 -0.35 8.80
CA LEU A 623 -39.90 -1.43 8.64
C LEU A 623 -39.39 -1.52 7.21
N PHE A 624 -40.26 -1.37 6.21
CA PHE A 624 -39.85 -1.33 4.81
C PHE A 624 -38.88 -0.19 4.54
N LEU A 625 -39.21 1.03 5.00
CA LEU A 625 -38.34 2.19 4.86
C LEU A 625 -36.99 1.93 5.54
N LEU A 626 -36.95 1.40 6.76
CA LEU A 626 -35.70 1.21 7.50
C LEU A 626 -34.83 0.05 7.01
N ILE A 627 -35.45 -1.07 6.64
CA ILE A 627 -34.76 -2.36 6.45
C ILE A 627 -34.44 -2.61 4.98
N VAL A 628 -35.40 -2.41 4.08
CA VAL A 628 -35.24 -2.83 2.67
C VAL A 628 -34.12 -2.07 1.97
N PRO A 629 -33.96 -0.75 2.12
CA PRO A 629 -32.87 -0.06 1.46
C PRO A 629 -31.49 -0.45 2.00
N LEU A 630 -31.39 -0.74 3.30
CA LEU A 630 -30.17 -1.24 3.92
C LEU A 630 -29.84 -2.65 3.40
N LEU A 631 -30.85 -3.54 3.30
CA LEU A 631 -30.68 -4.88 2.73
C LEU A 631 -30.32 -4.84 1.25
N VAL A 632 -30.90 -3.93 0.46
CA VAL A 632 -30.56 -3.76 -0.95
C VAL A 632 -29.14 -3.22 -1.10
N TYR A 633 -28.76 -2.23 -0.28
CA TYR A 633 -27.39 -1.73 -0.24
C TYR A 633 -26.41 -2.85 0.12
N ILE A 634 -26.67 -3.59 1.19
CA ILE A 634 -25.86 -4.73 1.64
C ILE A 634 -25.81 -5.80 0.55
N ALA A 635 -26.93 -6.16 -0.08
CA ALA A 635 -26.98 -7.18 -1.12
C ALA A 635 -26.25 -6.75 -2.40
N VAL A 636 -26.31 -5.47 -2.78
CA VAL A 636 -25.54 -4.94 -3.92
C VAL A 636 -24.06 -4.93 -3.55
N VAL A 637 -23.66 -4.35 -2.42
CA VAL A 637 -22.25 -4.29 -2.00
C VAL A 637 -21.67 -5.70 -1.82
N LEU A 638 -22.27 -6.55 -0.99
CA LEU A 638 -21.81 -7.93 -0.77
C LEU A 638 -21.92 -8.80 -2.03
N GLY A 639 -23.01 -8.70 -2.79
CA GLY A 639 -23.17 -9.48 -4.01
C GLY A 639 -22.14 -9.13 -5.08
N THR A 640 -21.71 -7.87 -5.14
CA THR A 640 -20.66 -7.44 -6.07
C THR A 640 -19.26 -7.79 -5.56
N LEU A 641 -19.02 -7.71 -4.25
CA LEU A 641 -17.77 -8.14 -3.62
C LEU A 641 -17.57 -9.66 -3.78
N LEU A 642 -18.57 -10.48 -3.40
CA LEU A 642 -18.56 -11.94 -3.56
C LEU A 642 -18.47 -12.36 -5.04
N GLY A 643 -19.16 -11.65 -5.93
CA GLY A 643 -19.11 -11.92 -7.37
C GLY A 643 -17.78 -11.56 -8.02
N SER A 644 -16.95 -10.74 -7.34
CA SER A 644 -15.66 -10.29 -7.84
C SER A 644 -14.47 -11.14 -7.38
N GLY A 645 -14.66 -12.03 -6.41
CA GLY A 645 -13.58 -12.78 -5.76
C GLY A 645 -12.70 -11.91 -4.85
N ALA A 646 -13.15 -10.69 -4.52
CA ALA A 646 -12.46 -9.79 -3.59
C ALA A 646 -12.67 -10.15 -2.11
N ILE A 647 -13.51 -11.15 -1.83
CA ILE A 647 -13.74 -11.80 -0.52
C ILE A 647 -14.05 -13.27 -0.76
#